data_AF-A0A8J6JLP5-F1
#
_entry.id   AF-A0A8J6JLP5-F1
#
_cell.length_a   1.000
_cell.length_b   1.000
_cell.length_c   1.000
_cell.angle_alpha   90.00
_cell.angle_beta   90.00
_cell.angle_gamma   90.00
#
_symmetry.space_group_name_H-M   'P 1'
#
loop_
_entity.id
_entity.type
_entity.pdbx_description
1 polymer ?
#
loop_
_entity_poly.entity_id
_entity_poly.type
_entity_poly.pdbx_seq_one_letter_code
_entity_poly.pdbx_strand_id
1 'polypeptide(L)'
;MNRHDYIAEVDALHAPPELRARIAALQSARAPKPRRWGRWLSLAACLVLLVGAAASLPTILRQLNLGGQLDPPPVATDPVMSQDPQQAPIPDEELTALLAAEFPESEAQDSWELLLSRPGDGRTLGVLRYASAYHAGGYGNLLIGIFDNETRTLSEPVKFLRGDRGTIFAWNDAQTLQFYILCTSIYEAQGWQDCTAALFTFNGSQLGTVRKLPEIALESGADLPDGAETMFDDEINADFWADHKGVVNGAGLDIYHRDPEKGFYSDDAWIFDCYLPLGTPMDDTATVPVELPQPGEGFESYTGSPLLALTVEPSGGGSPEDIAVERVLTFDFTETFPNYTPGSCPLVTDRYVLRNTTGRDQSLTLFYPFAGSFQRGENSFIPTVTVDGAAVPRTNLKAGAVLSHGENWSIPTWEEYAAALDGGSAYLRDCLSPAQMLIRDLPAHTYIVRDIQGLGDNPDLRDPASATLAFDLVLADPEHTQILTYGIDDSGQVGSDNPHFDFYLSADRKPVQYVILVGGDLESFSVTGYQDGACTPGDEVSSLTARLSPAPATAVAEGTLGAAMYHIVDAYLNSSNYTTILDMSGELDRSVFIDAAAILLTTSVRGRGMVDSGYGASLGGEVFVDPRYASGRLETILDDVFLSGRVLYYYDHVSIPAGDSVTVKSVFHHGSHDGRGLEGPEDAVLGFDFSPALGSSVVPEQFQVQIIPDGSRSVISTNLELLQDSDHGITYLADPKIERCFFEMQ
;
A
#
# COMPACT_ATOMS: atom_id res chain seq x y z
N MET A 1 17.46 -27.67 25.31
CA MET A 1 18.62 -27.38 26.19
C MET A 1 18.67 -28.39 27.33
N ASN A 2 19.81 -29.05 27.56
CA ASN A 2 19.97 -30.09 28.58
C ASN A 2 20.24 -29.43 29.95
N ARG A 3 19.69 -30.02 31.02
CA ARG A 3 19.79 -29.58 32.43
C ARG A 3 21.22 -29.28 32.92
N HIS A 4 22.25 -29.87 32.32
CA HIS A 4 23.65 -29.61 32.68
C HIS A 4 24.21 -28.31 32.07
N ASP A 5 23.66 -27.83 30.94
CA ASP A 5 24.16 -26.63 30.27
C ASP A 5 23.66 -25.34 30.98
N TYR A 6 22.46 -25.39 31.54
CA TYR A 6 21.84 -24.26 32.27
C TYR A 6 22.53 -23.91 33.60
N ILE A 7 23.07 -24.91 34.31
CA ILE A 7 23.73 -24.67 35.61
C ILE A 7 25.10 -24.02 35.42
N ALA A 8 25.78 -24.31 34.31
CA ALA A 8 27.07 -23.70 33.98
C ALA A 8 26.94 -22.22 33.59
N GLU A 9 25.87 -21.83 32.89
CA GLU A 9 25.59 -20.42 32.56
C GLU A 9 25.18 -19.59 33.78
N VAL A 10 24.46 -20.17 34.75
CA VAL A 10 24.07 -19.47 35.98
C VAL A 10 25.25 -19.23 36.93
N ASP A 11 26.28 -20.09 36.89
CA ASP A 11 27.52 -19.86 37.63
C ASP A 11 28.44 -18.81 36.97
N ALA A 12 28.33 -18.60 35.65
CA ALA A 12 29.08 -17.57 34.93
C ALA A 12 28.59 -16.13 35.20
N LEU A 13 27.35 -15.95 35.70
CA LEU A 13 26.72 -14.63 35.85
C LEU A 13 26.86 -13.99 37.25
N HIS A 14 27.60 -14.59 38.19
CA HIS A 14 27.85 -14.04 39.55
C HIS A 14 26.60 -13.47 40.26
N ALA A 15 25.43 -14.09 40.06
CA ALA A 15 24.17 -13.57 40.59
C ALA A 15 24.13 -13.61 42.14
N PRO A 16 23.54 -12.59 42.81
CA PRO A 16 23.47 -12.51 44.26
C PRO A 16 22.73 -13.70 44.93
N PRO A 17 23.08 -14.08 46.17
CA PRO A 17 22.49 -15.22 46.88
C PRO A 17 20.95 -15.17 47.00
N GLU A 18 20.39 -13.96 47.06
CA GLU A 18 18.95 -13.72 47.17
C GLU A 18 18.18 -14.07 45.89
N LEU A 19 18.79 -13.84 44.71
CA LEU A 19 18.23 -14.22 43.42
C LEU A 19 18.26 -15.75 43.24
N ARG A 20 19.34 -16.39 43.68
CA ARG A 20 19.48 -17.86 43.69
C ARG A 20 18.42 -18.52 44.59
N ALA A 21 18.11 -17.92 45.74
CA ALA A 21 17.08 -18.42 46.66
C ALA A 21 15.66 -18.29 46.08
N ARG A 22 15.36 -17.20 45.37
CA ARG A 22 14.07 -16.99 44.68
C ARG A 22 13.87 -17.94 43.51
N ILE A 23 14.91 -18.19 42.71
CA ILE A 23 14.85 -19.10 41.55
C ILE A 23 14.70 -20.57 42.00
N ALA A 24 15.34 -20.96 43.10
CA ALA A 24 15.16 -22.30 43.68
C ALA A 24 13.75 -22.52 44.25
N ALA A 25 13.08 -21.47 44.72
CA ALA A 25 11.71 -21.53 45.24
C ALA A 25 10.63 -21.68 44.15
N LEU A 26 10.93 -21.31 42.90
CA LEU A 26 10.01 -21.43 41.76
C LEU A 26 9.83 -22.89 41.26
N GLN A 27 10.66 -23.85 41.71
CA GLN A 27 10.63 -25.23 41.19
C GLN A 27 9.86 -26.24 42.07
N SER A 28 9.15 -25.82 43.12
CA SER A 28 8.41 -26.75 43.99
C SER A 28 6.92 -26.44 44.12
N ALA A 29 6.15 -26.65 43.05
CA ALA A 29 4.70 -26.88 43.13
C ALA A 29 4.26 -27.87 42.04
N ARG A 30 4.59 -29.15 42.20
CA ARG A 30 4.04 -30.23 41.37
C ARG A 30 2.85 -30.86 42.11
N ALA A 31 1.63 -30.50 41.72
CA ALA A 31 0.42 -31.16 42.20
C ALA A 31 0.31 -32.61 41.66
N PRO A 32 -0.31 -33.55 42.39
CA PRO A 32 -0.30 -34.97 42.06
C PRO A 32 -1.33 -35.35 40.98
N LYS A 33 -0.93 -36.24 40.07
CA LYS A 33 -1.81 -36.79 39.01
C LYS A 33 -2.98 -37.59 39.58
N PRO A 34 -4.24 -37.34 39.18
CA PRO A 34 -5.33 -38.26 39.43
C PRO A 34 -5.35 -39.37 38.38
N ARG A 35 -5.60 -40.60 38.84
CA ARG A 35 -5.76 -41.81 38.04
C ARG A 35 -7.26 -42.07 37.85
N ARG A 36 -7.84 -41.87 36.65
CA ARG A 36 -9.26 -42.20 36.39
C ARG A 36 -9.55 -42.72 34.97
N TRP A 37 -9.89 -44.01 34.94
CA TRP A 37 -10.90 -44.80 34.20
C TRP A 37 -11.78 -44.20 33.06
N GLY A 38 -11.35 -43.19 32.29
CA GLY A 38 -12.17 -42.60 31.22
C GLY A 38 -12.26 -43.39 29.90
N ARG A 39 -11.29 -44.27 29.60
CA ARG A 39 -11.16 -44.88 28.25
C ARG A 39 -12.16 -45.99 27.92
N TRP A 40 -12.85 -46.56 28.92
CA TRP A 40 -13.77 -47.69 28.71
C TRP A 40 -15.24 -47.26 28.52
N LEU A 41 -15.61 -46.06 28.95
CA LEU A 41 -16.96 -45.51 28.78
C LEU A 41 -17.19 -44.95 27.36
N SER A 42 -16.18 -44.29 26.77
CA SER A 42 -16.25 -43.78 25.39
C SER A 42 -16.37 -44.89 24.35
N LEU A 43 -15.69 -46.02 24.56
CA LEU A 43 -15.80 -47.21 23.69
C LEU A 43 -17.18 -47.88 23.76
N ALA A 44 -17.84 -47.85 24.92
CA ALA A 44 -19.20 -48.39 25.07
C ALA A 44 -20.25 -47.50 24.38
N ALA A 45 -20.08 -46.17 24.43
CA ALA A 45 -20.99 -45.22 23.77
C ALA A 45 -20.92 -45.33 22.23
N CYS A 46 -19.72 -45.48 21.65
CA CYS A 46 -19.56 -45.69 20.20
C CYS A 46 -20.18 -47.01 19.71
N LEU A 47 -20.14 -48.07 20.53
CA LEU A 47 -20.72 -49.37 20.17
C LEU A 47 -22.26 -49.33 20.15
N VAL A 48 -22.88 -48.57 21.05
CA VAL A 48 -24.34 -48.38 21.09
C VAL A 48 -24.83 -47.56 19.89
N LEU A 49 -24.09 -46.52 19.49
CA LEU A 49 -24.42 -45.71 18.30
C LEU A 49 -24.30 -46.51 16.99
N LEU A 50 -23.27 -47.37 16.87
CA LEU A 50 -23.10 -48.24 15.70
C LEU A 50 -24.19 -49.30 15.56
N VAL A 51 -24.64 -49.89 16.68
CA VAL A 51 -25.74 -50.88 16.66
C VAL A 51 -27.09 -50.20 16.43
N GLY A 52 -27.28 -48.98 16.95
CA GLY A 52 -28.48 -48.18 16.70
C GLY A 52 -28.63 -47.76 15.23
N ALA A 53 -27.54 -47.34 14.59
CA ALA A 53 -27.52 -46.96 13.18
C ALA A 53 -27.73 -48.16 12.23
N ALA A 54 -27.23 -49.34 12.58
CA ALA A 54 -27.41 -50.55 11.78
C ALA A 54 -28.85 -51.10 11.83
N ALA A 55 -29.59 -50.84 12.92
CA ALA A 55 -30.97 -51.33 13.10
C ALA A 55 -32.02 -50.44 12.41
N SER A 56 -31.75 -49.15 12.20
CA SER A 56 -32.71 -48.18 11.62
C SER A 56 -32.60 -48.01 10.10
N LEU A 57 -31.46 -48.40 9.50
CA LEU A 57 -31.17 -48.26 8.07
C LEU A 57 -32.18 -48.97 7.11
N PRO A 58 -32.71 -50.18 7.40
CA PRO A 58 -33.66 -50.84 6.50
C PRO A 58 -35.05 -50.17 6.46
N THR A 59 -35.39 -49.42 7.50
CA THR A 59 -36.70 -48.74 7.64
C THR A 59 -36.70 -47.40 6.92
N ILE A 60 -35.56 -46.69 6.95
CA ILE A 60 -35.34 -45.43 6.23
C ILE A 60 -35.26 -45.67 4.72
N LEU A 61 -34.57 -46.73 4.28
CA LEU A 61 -34.44 -47.07 2.86
C LEU A 61 -35.74 -47.56 2.19
N ARG A 62 -36.76 -47.94 2.98
CA ARG A 62 -38.09 -48.32 2.46
C ARG A 62 -39.04 -47.14 2.24
N GLN A 63 -38.74 -45.95 2.77
CA GLN A 63 -39.58 -44.76 2.61
C GLN A 63 -39.15 -43.85 1.45
N LEU A 64 -38.02 -44.13 0.80
CA LEU A 64 -37.57 -43.39 -0.39
C LEU A 64 -38.17 -44.02 -1.66
N ASN A 65 -39.43 -43.68 -1.95
CA ASN A 65 -40.00 -43.82 -3.28
C ASN A 65 -39.33 -42.79 -4.22
N LEU A 66 -38.34 -43.24 -4.98
CA LEU A 66 -37.76 -42.50 -6.11
C LEU A 66 -38.78 -42.45 -7.25
N GLY A 67 -39.49 -41.33 -7.38
CA GLY A 67 -40.47 -41.16 -8.45
C GLY A 67 -41.11 -39.77 -8.55
N GLY A 68 -40.50 -38.74 -7.98
CA GLY A 68 -40.92 -37.35 -8.13
C GLY A 68 -39.75 -36.51 -8.58
N GLN A 69 -39.93 -35.76 -9.67
CA GLN A 69 -39.00 -34.74 -10.13
C GLN A 69 -38.83 -33.72 -8.99
N LEU A 70 -37.64 -33.68 -8.39
CA LEU A 70 -37.28 -32.71 -7.36
C LEU A 70 -36.84 -31.44 -8.06
N ASP A 71 -37.69 -30.41 -8.04
CA ASP A 71 -37.22 -29.06 -8.26
C ASP A 71 -36.24 -28.71 -7.11
N PRO A 72 -35.08 -28.10 -7.40
CA PRO A 72 -34.13 -27.72 -6.37
C PRO A 72 -34.76 -26.71 -5.39
N PRO A 73 -34.36 -26.72 -4.10
CA PRO A 73 -34.72 -25.63 -3.19
C PRO A 73 -34.18 -24.30 -3.74
N PRO A 74 -34.86 -23.16 -3.52
CA PRO A 74 -34.35 -21.89 -3.97
C PRO A 74 -33.00 -21.64 -3.30
N VAL A 75 -31.96 -21.54 -4.12
CA VAL A 75 -30.71 -20.88 -3.80
C VAL A 75 -31.08 -19.50 -3.27
N ALA A 76 -30.51 -19.09 -2.14
CA ALA A 76 -30.50 -17.68 -1.73
C ALA A 76 -29.66 -16.94 -2.78
N THR A 77 -30.31 -16.57 -3.88
CA THR A 77 -29.82 -15.55 -4.80
C THR A 77 -29.79 -14.24 -4.05
N ASP A 78 -28.82 -13.39 -4.38
CA ASP A 78 -28.80 -11.96 -4.07
C ASP A 78 -30.21 -11.37 -4.05
N PRO A 79 -30.52 -10.42 -3.13
CA PRO A 79 -31.87 -9.90 -2.98
C PRO A 79 -32.38 -9.46 -4.35
N VAL A 80 -33.37 -10.21 -4.84
CA VAL A 80 -34.12 -9.89 -6.03
C VAL A 80 -34.69 -8.50 -5.78
N MET A 81 -34.16 -7.51 -6.49
CA MET A 81 -34.79 -6.21 -6.67
C MET A 81 -36.27 -6.44 -6.97
N SER A 82 -37.13 -6.21 -5.99
CA SER A 82 -38.57 -6.24 -6.18
C SER A 82 -38.87 -5.23 -7.29
N GLN A 83 -39.49 -5.69 -8.38
CA GLN A 83 -39.92 -4.83 -9.49
C GLN A 83 -41.16 -3.98 -9.13
N ASP A 84 -41.48 -3.88 -7.85
CA ASP A 84 -42.50 -2.99 -7.32
C ASP A 84 -41.82 -1.70 -6.80
N PRO A 85 -41.96 -0.55 -7.46
CA PRO A 85 -41.34 0.70 -7.07
C PRO A 85 -41.66 1.15 -5.63
N GLN A 86 -42.74 0.61 -5.03
CA GLN A 86 -43.15 0.92 -3.65
C GLN A 86 -42.42 0.09 -2.58
N GLN A 87 -41.64 -0.95 -2.96
CA GLN A 87 -40.89 -1.79 -2.01
C GLN A 87 -39.36 -1.63 -2.13
N ALA A 88 -38.89 -0.71 -2.97
CA ALA A 88 -37.47 -0.44 -3.15
C ALA A 88 -36.82 -0.03 -1.81
N PRO A 89 -35.58 -0.49 -1.53
CA PRO A 89 -34.80 -0.02 -0.38
C PRO A 89 -34.80 1.50 -0.25
N ILE A 90 -34.82 2.00 0.97
CA ILE A 90 -34.72 3.44 1.22
C ILE A 90 -33.30 3.88 0.83
N PRO A 91 -33.13 4.87 -0.06
CA PRO A 91 -31.83 5.41 -0.40
C PRO A 91 -31.11 5.97 0.84
N ASP A 92 -29.79 5.84 0.90
CA ASP A 92 -29.01 6.21 2.09
C ASP A 92 -29.21 7.66 2.53
N GLU A 93 -29.31 8.61 1.59
CA GLU A 93 -29.59 10.02 1.91
C GLU A 93 -30.95 10.20 2.61
N GLU A 94 -31.99 9.48 2.14
CA GLU A 94 -33.32 9.51 2.74
C GLU A 94 -33.34 8.79 4.09
N LEU A 95 -32.69 7.62 4.20
CA LEU A 95 -32.57 6.85 5.44
C LEU A 95 -31.84 7.65 6.52
N THR A 96 -30.78 8.36 6.13
CA THR A 96 -30.02 9.26 6.99
C THR A 96 -30.92 10.35 7.57
N ALA A 97 -31.70 11.03 6.72
CA ALA A 97 -32.61 12.09 7.15
C ALA A 97 -33.73 11.56 8.05
N LEU A 98 -34.29 10.38 7.74
CA LEU A 98 -35.30 9.72 8.55
C LEU A 98 -34.77 9.34 9.94
N LEU A 99 -33.56 8.77 10.04
CA LEU A 99 -32.93 8.44 11.32
C LEU A 99 -32.58 9.69 12.13
N ALA A 100 -32.02 10.72 11.50
CA ALA A 100 -31.64 11.96 12.17
C ALA A 100 -32.86 12.67 12.78
N ALA A 101 -34.01 12.62 12.10
CA ALA A 101 -35.27 13.21 12.57
C ALA A 101 -35.82 12.56 13.87
N GLU A 102 -35.34 11.36 14.23
CA GLU A 102 -35.76 10.66 15.45
C GLU A 102 -34.96 11.10 16.68
N PHE A 103 -33.92 11.92 16.53
CA PHE A 103 -33.17 12.45 17.66
C PHE A 103 -34.03 13.45 18.47
N PRO A 104 -34.25 13.23 19.79
CA PRO A 104 -35.27 13.95 20.56
C PRO A 104 -34.96 15.43 20.83
N GLU A 105 -33.74 15.88 20.58
CA GLU A 105 -33.24 17.23 20.90
C GLU A 105 -32.43 17.82 19.74
N SER A 106 -32.87 17.61 18.50
CA SER A 106 -32.15 18.05 17.30
C SER A 106 -32.02 19.57 17.22
N GLU A 107 -30.82 20.07 16.99
CA GLU A 107 -30.49 21.47 16.76
C GLU A 107 -29.93 21.69 15.35
N ALA A 108 -29.99 22.93 14.85
CA ALA A 108 -29.56 23.26 13.49
C ALA A 108 -28.05 23.08 13.23
N GLN A 109 -27.25 22.92 14.28
CA GLN A 109 -25.79 22.77 14.23
C GLN A 109 -25.34 21.33 14.47
N ASP A 110 -26.27 20.41 14.67
CA ASP A 110 -25.95 19.00 14.87
C ASP A 110 -25.40 18.39 13.59
N SER A 111 -24.61 17.33 13.74
CA SER A 111 -24.06 16.57 12.62
C SER A 111 -24.30 15.08 12.82
N TRP A 112 -24.35 14.34 11.72
CA TRP A 112 -24.61 12.90 11.77
C TRP A 112 -24.04 12.20 10.54
N GLU A 113 -23.85 10.90 10.69
CA GLU A 113 -23.24 10.02 9.69
C GLU A 113 -23.95 8.67 9.71
N LEU A 114 -24.28 8.15 8.53
CA LEU A 114 -24.87 6.82 8.38
C LEU A 114 -23.75 5.77 8.36
N LEU A 115 -23.68 4.95 9.42
CA LEU A 115 -22.67 3.91 9.59
C LEU A 115 -23.05 2.57 8.93
N LEU A 116 -24.36 2.30 8.81
CA LEU A 116 -24.86 1.07 8.22
C LEU A 116 -26.20 1.34 7.52
N SER A 117 -26.35 0.78 6.32
CA SER A 117 -27.60 0.68 5.58
C SER A 117 -27.77 -0.77 5.14
N ARG A 118 -28.87 -1.41 5.53
CA ARG A 118 -29.12 -2.81 5.17
C ARG A 118 -30.58 -3.05 4.76
N PRO A 119 -30.84 -3.37 3.49
CA PRO A 119 -32.17 -3.76 3.06
C PRO A 119 -32.54 -5.15 3.59
N GLY A 120 -33.84 -5.35 3.74
CA GLY A 120 -34.47 -6.62 4.11
C GLY A 120 -35.89 -6.71 3.54
N ASP A 121 -36.73 -7.55 4.15
CA ASP A 121 -38.09 -7.89 3.69
C ASP A 121 -39.03 -6.67 3.70
N GLY A 122 -38.97 -5.85 2.65
CA GLY A 122 -39.74 -4.60 2.50
C GLY A 122 -39.35 -3.52 3.52
N ARG A 123 -38.20 -3.67 4.17
CA ARG A 123 -37.70 -2.77 5.22
C ARG A 123 -36.24 -2.44 4.97
N THR A 124 -35.80 -1.32 5.55
CA THR A 124 -34.39 -0.94 5.55
C THR A 124 -33.98 -0.64 6.98
N LEU A 125 -32.97 -1.39 7.46
CA LEU A 125 -32.26 -1.12 8.70
C LEU A 125 -31.23 -0.02 8.44
N GLY A 126 -31.11 0.93 9.37
CA GLY A 126 -29.97 1.84 9.39
C GLY A 126 -29.42 2.06 10.79
N VAL A 127 -28.13 2.38 10.83
CA VAL A 127 -27.42 2.82 12.04
C VAL A 127 -26.79 4.18 11.77
N LEU A 128 -27.17 5.18 12.56
CA LEU A 128 -26.69 6.55 12.44
C LEU A 128 -25.86 6.91 13.68
N ARG A 129 -24.69 7.51 13.48
CA ARG A 129 -23.93 8.21 14.52
C ARG A 129 -24.35 9.67 14.53
N TYR A 130 -24.82 10.16 15.67
CA TYR A 130 -25.37 11.50 15.83
C TYR A 130 -24.57 12.30 16.87
N ALA A 131 -24.06 13.45 16.45
CA ALA A 131 -23.30 14.39 17.25
C ALA A 131 -24.13 15.65 17.52
N SER A 132 -24.49 15.87 18.78
CA SER A 132 -25.15 17.10 19.23
C SER A 132 -24.18 18.27 19.25
N ALA A 133 -24.61 19.44 18.80
CA ALA A 133 -23.84 20.68 18.84
C ALA A 133 -23.52 21.15 20.27
N TYR A 134 -24.34 20.74 21.25
CA TYR A 134 -24.12 21.01 22.67
C TYR A 134 -23.57 19.78 23.39
N HIS A 135 -22.50 19.97 24.17
CA HIS A 135 -21.83 18.92 24.96
C HIS A 135 -22.81 18.05 25.78
N ALA A 136 -23.92 18.62 26.28
CA ALA A 136 -24.90 17.89 27.08
C ALA A 136 -25.68 16.80 26.30
N GLY A 137 -25.73 16.89 24.97
CA GLY A 137 -26.45 15.94 24.11
C GLY A 137 -25.61 14.76 23.62
N GLY A 138 -24.29 14.77 23.87
CA GLY A 138 -23.35 13.73 23.44
C GLY A 138 -22.89 13.84 21.97
N TYR A 139 -21.63 13.51 21.70
CA TYR A 139 -20.99 13.66 20.37
C TYR A 139 -21.02 12.42 19.48
N GLY A 140 -21.47 11.28 19.97
CA GLY A 140 -21.35 10.01 19.25
C GLY A 140 -22.49 9.06 19.56
N ASN A 141 -23.71 9.58 19.68
CA ASN A 141 -24.87 8.76 19.98
C ASN A 141 -25.16 7.81 18.81
N LEU A 142 -25.46 6.55 19.07
CA LEU A 142 -25.88 5.60 18.04
C LEU A 142 -27.40 5.46 18.03
N LEU A 143 -27.98 5.64 16.84
CA LEU A 143 -29.40 5.46 16.56
C LEU A 143 -29.55 4.26 15.63
N ILE A 144 -30.23 3.20 16.09
CA ILE A 144 -30.51 2.01 15.30
C ILE A 144 -32.01 1.95 15.03
N GLY A 145 -32.40 2.05 13.77
CA GLY A 145 -33.80 2.10 13.35
C GLY A 145 -34.09 1.21 12.14
N ILE A 146 -35.32 0.70 12.08
CA ILE A 146 -35.82 -0.05 10.93
C ILE A 146 -37.02 0.70 10.37
N PHE A 147 -36.97 1.06 9.10
CA PHE A 147 -38.03 1.77 8.41
C PHE A 147 -38.73 0.84 7.42
N ASP A 148 -40.05 1.00 7.33
CA ASP A 148 -40.84 0.39 6.26
C ASP A 148 -40.55 1.10 4.94
N ASN A 149 -40.22 0.34 3.89
CA ASN A 149 -39.86 0.91 2.60
C ASN A 149 -41.03 1.63 1.94
N GLU A 150 -42.29 1.23 2.19
CA GLU A 150 -43.44 1.88 1.56
C GLU A 150 -43.85 3.14 2.31
N THR A 151 -44.02 3.04 3.63
CA THR A 151 -44.58 4.14 4.44
C THR A 151 -43.54 5.12 4.94
N ARG A 152 -42.25 4.77 4.87
CA ARG A 152 -41.12 5.52 5.46
C ARG A 152 -41.27 5.75 6.98
N THR A 153 -42.09 4.93 7.64
CA THR A 153 -42.29 5.00 9.09
C THR A 153 -41.45 3.96 9.80
N LEU A 154 -41.01 4.28 11.01
CA LEU A 154 -40.36 3.32 11.90
C LEU A 154 -41.24 2.09 12.15
N SER A 155 -40.62 0.91 12.06
CA SER A 155 -41.24 -0.37 12.44
C SER A 155 -41.34 -0.52 13.97
N GLU A 156 -40.39 0.08 14.69
CA GLU A 156 -40.34 0.17 16.15
C GLU A 156 -39.55 1.41 16.57
N PRO A 157 -39.69 1.91 17.82
CA PRO A 157 -38.88 3.03 18.30
C PRO A 157 -37.38 2.74 18.14
N VAL A 158 -36.63 3.75 17.68
CA VAL A 158 -35.18 3.68 17.50
C VAL A 158 -34.51 3.23 18.80
N LYS A 159 -33.54 2.31 18.70
CA LYS A 159 -32.67 1.96 19.82
C LYS A 159 -31.57 3.02 19.91
N PHE A 160 -31.40 3.55 21.12
CA PHE A 160 -30.43 4.60 21.40
C PHE A 160 -29.33 4.05 22.31
N LEU A 161 -28.08 4.19 21.87
CA LEU A 161 -26.92 4.12 22.76
C LEU A 161 -26.35 5.53 22.86
N ARG A 162 -26.46 6.14 24.04
CA ARG A 162 -25.98 7.50 24.27
C ARG A 162 -24.49 7.50 24.56
N GLY A 163 -23.83 8.58 24.17
CA GLY A 163 -22.43 8.81 24.48
C GLY A 163 -21.75 9.73 23.48
N ASP A 164 -20.45 9.84 23.63
CA ASP A 164 -19.57 10.71 22.87
C ASP A 164 -18.79 9.97 21.80
N ARG A 165 -18.60 8.65 21.96
CA ARG A 165 -17.85 7.81 21.01
C ARG A 165 -18.59 6.50 20.72
N GLY A 166 -19.55 6.58 19.81
CA GLY A 166 -20.30 5.43 19.29
C GLY A 166 -19.55 4.69 18.19
N THR A 167 -19.42 3.37 18.32
CA THR A 167 -18.74 2.49 17.37
C THR A 167 -19.60 1.27 17.08
N ILE A 168 -19.55 0.75 15.85
CA ILE A 168 -20.25 -0.49 15.48
C ILE A 168 -19.35 -1.46 14.74
N PHE A 169 -19.69 -2.75 14.79
CA PHE A 169 -19.24 -3.76 13.84
C PHE A 169 -20.40 -4.68 13.49
N ALA A 170 -20.60 -4.94 12.20
CA ALA A 170 -21.71 -5.74 11.73
C ALA A 170 -21.23 -6.87 10.81
N TRP A 171 -21.80 -8.06 10.96
CA TRP A 171 -21.37 -9.24 10.21
C TRP A 171 -22.53 -10.21 9.96
N ASN A 172 -22.45 -10.98 8.86
CA ASN A 172 -23.22 -12.22 8.74
C ASN A 172 -22.42 -13.33 9.43
N ASP A 173 -23.05 -14.03 10.35
CA ASP A 173 -22.40 -15.07 11.13
C ASP A 173 -22.49 -16.43 10.42
N ALA A 174 -21.35 -17.07 10.22
CA ALA A 174 -21.22 -18.34 9.50
C ALA A 174 -21.88 -19.51 10.23
N GLN A 175 -22.04 -19.44 11.56
CA GLN A 175 -22.61 -20.54 12.35
C GLN A 175 -24.13 -20.43 12.47
N THR A 176 -24.63 -19.22 12.75
CA THR A 176 -26.05 -18.97 13.00
C THR A 176 -26.81 -18.50 11.76
N LEU A 177 -26.08 -18.09 10.71
CA LEU A 177 -26.62 -17.51 9.47
C LEU A 177 -27.47 -16.24 9.73
N GLN A 178 -27.25 -15.57 10.87
CA GLN A 178 -27.89 -14.31 11.22
C GLN A 178 -26.97 -13.13 10.93
N PHE A 179 -27.54 -11.96 10.69
CA PHE A 179 -26.78 -10.71 10.66
C PHE A 179 -26.73 -10.10 12.06
N TYR A 180 -25.53 -9.82 12.55
CA TYR A 180 -25.29 -9.22 13.86
C TYR A 180 -24.79 -7.79 13.72
N ILE A 181 -25.05 -7.00 14.76
CA ILE A 181 -24.57 -5.63 14.92
C ILE A 181 -24.11 -5.49 16.38
N LEU A 182 -22.81 -5.43 16.58
CA LEU A 182 -22.19 -5.06 17.85
C LEU A 182 -22.07 -3.54 17.90
N CYS A 183 -22.53 -2.94 18.98
CA CYS A 183 -22.44 -1.51 19.22
C CYS A 183 -21.74 -1.27 20.56
N THR A 184 -20.85 -0.29 20.62
CA THR A 184 -20.34 0.28 21.87
C THR A 184 -20.50 1.79 21.84
N SER A 185 -20.66 2.40 23.00
CA SER A 185 -20.67 3.84 23.17
C SER A 185 -19.96 4.20 24.46
N ILE A 186 -19.07 5.18 24.39
CA ILE A 186 -18.36 5.72 25.56
C ILE A 186 -18.92 7.11 25.85
N TYR A 187 -19.36 7.33 27.08
CA TYR A 187 -19.76 8.63 27.60
C TYR A 187 -18.61 9.26 28.39
N GLU A 188 -18.26 10.51 28.09
CA GLU A 188 -17.15 11.22 28.73
C GLU A 188 -17.63 12.54 29.33
N ALA A 189 -17.56 12.67 30.66
CA ALA A 189 -17.94 13.90 31.35
C ALA A 189 -16.94 14.29 32.43
N GLN A 190 -16.31 15.46 32.27
CA GLN A 190 -15.35 16.01 33.23
C GLN A 190 -14.22 15.05 33.59
N GLY A 191 -13.83 14.18 32.64
CA GLY A 191 -12.80 13.15 32.77
C GLY A 191 -13.31 11.82 33.34
N TRP A 192 -14.58 11.72 33.76
CA TRP A 192 -15.24 10.45 34.03
C TRP A 192 -15.65 9.80 32.71
N GLN A 193 -15.34 8.51 32.53
CA GLN A 193 -15.70 7.75 31.33
C GLN A 193 -16.55 6.54 31.72
N ASP A 194 -17.71 6.37 31.11
CA ASP A 194 -18.53 5.15 31.23
C ASP A 194 -18.72 4.52 29.86
N CYS A 195 -18.86 3.21 29.82
CA CYS A 195 -19.14 2.48 28.59
C CYS A 195 -20.60 2.01 28.58
N THR A 196 -21.12 1.74 27.39
CA THR A 196 -22.29 0.91 27.17
C THR A 196 -22.04 0.06 25.93
N ALA A 197 -22.54 -1.17 25.92
CA ALA A 197 -22.49 -2.01 24.74
C ALA A 197 -23.82 -2.72 24.52
N ALA A 198 -24.14 -3.01 23.26
CA ALA A 198 -25.30 -3.78 22.87
C ALA A 198 -24.96 -4.66 21.68
N LEU A 199 -25.56 -5.85 21.64
CA LEU A 199 -25.45 -6.75 20.50
C LEU A 199 -26.84 -7.03 19.95
N PHE A 200 -27.03 -6.77 18.67
CA PHE A 200 -28.30 -6.96 17.97
C PHE A 200 -28.19 -8.00 16.87
N THR A 201 -29.33 -8.60 16.52
CA THR A 201 -29.50 -9.44 15.33
C THR A 201 -30.55 -8.82 14.42
N PHE A 202 -30.39 -8.89 13.10
CA PHE A 202 -31.39 -8.47 12.13
C PHE A 202 -31.73 -9.63 11.19
N ASN A 203 -33.02 -9.99 11.14
CA ASN A 203 -33.51 -11.10 10.33
C ASN A 203 -34.11 -10.67 8.99
N GLY A 204 -33.90 -9.41 8.58
CA GLY A 204 -34.51 -8.81 7.39
C GLY A 204 -35.78 -7.98 7.69
N SER A 205 -36.43 -8.18 8.84
CA SER A 205 -37.64 -7.41 9.19
C SER A 205 -37.70 -6.87 10.61
N GLN A 206 -36.97 -7.47 11.55
CA GLN A 206 -37.02 -7.14 12.97
C GLN A 206 -35.61 -7.11 13.56
N LEU A 207 -35.41 -6.21 14.54
CA LEU A 207 -34.20 -6.17 15.36
C LEU A 207 -34.42 -7.03 16.62
N GLY A 208 -33.58 -8.04 16.80
CA GLY A 208 -33.47 -8.80 18.04
C GLY A 208 -32.34 -8.25 18.92
N THR A 209 -32.51 -8.30 20.23
CA THR A 209 -31.45 -7.98 21.20
C THR A 209 -30.87 -9.27 21.77
N VAL A 210 -29.55 -9.40 21.71
CA VAL A 210 -28.83 -10.52 22.30
C VAL A 210 -28.54 -10.20 23.75
N ARG A 211 -29.21 -10.92 24.66
CA ARG A 211 -29.09 -10.69 26.13
C ARG A 211 -28.14 -11.65 26.84
N LYS A 212 -27.76 -12.74 26.18
CA LYS A 212 -26.83 -13.74 26.69
C LYS A 212 -25.68 -13.91 25.72
N LEU A 213 -24.48 -14.16 26.25
CA LEU A 213 -23.32 -14.40 25.41
C LEU A 213 -23.57 -15.57 24.43
N PRO A 214 -23.18 -15.41 23.16
CA PRO A 214 -23.17 -16.49 22.18
C PRO A 214 -22.36 -17.70 22.65
N GLU A 215 -22.65 -18.89 22.12
CA GLU A 215 -21.96 -20.13 22.52
C GLU A 215 -20.44 -20.05 22.27
N ILE A 216 -20.02 -19.41 21.18
CA ILE A 216 -18.60 -19.16 20.86
C ILE A 216 -17.87 -18.36 21.95
N ALA A 217 -18.54 -17.41 22.59
CA ALA A 217 -17.98 -16.65 23.72
C ALA A 217 -17.77 -17.57 24.93
N LEU A 218 -18.77 -18.41 25.24
CA LEU A 218 -18.72 -19.34 26.37
C LEU A 218 -17.70 -20.47 26.18
N GLU A 219 -17.44 -20.88 24.93
CA GLU A 219 -16.49 -21.93 24.58
C GLU A 219 -15.06 -21.42 24.34
N SER A 220 -14.86 -20.10 24.24
CA SER A 220 -13.57 -19.46 23.97
C SER A 220 -12.49 -19.80 25.01
N GLY A 221 -12.89 -20.14 26.24
CA GLY A 221 -11.98 -20.36 27.36
C GLY A 221 -11.36 -19.07 27.91
N ALA A 222 -11.85 -17.90 27.49
CA ALA A 222 -11.50 -16.62 28.10
C ALA A 222 -11.89 -16.61 29.59
N ASP A 223 -11.03 -16.03 30.42
CA ASP A 223 -11.35 -15.80 31.83
C ASP A 223 -12.26 -14.56 31.90
N LEU A 224 -13.56 -14.80 31.80
CA LEU A 224 -14.57 -13.74 31.73
C LEU A 224 -14.63 -12.97 33.06
N PRO A 225 -14.66 -11.63 33.03
CA PRO A 225 -14.97 -10.84 34.22
C PRO A 225 -16.31 -11.24 34.83
N ASP A 226 -16.42 -11.11 36.16
CA ASP A 226 -17.64 -11.45 36.89
C ASP A 226 -18.84 -10.64 36.34
N GLY A 227 -19.88 -11.33 35.88
CA GLY A 227 -21.09 -10.73 35.32
C GLY A 227 -21.08 -10.50 33.80
N ALA A 228 -19.95 -10.75 33.12
CA ALA A 228 -19.84 -10.59 31.67
C ALA A 228 -20.83 -11.49 30.90
N GLU A 229 -21.29 -12.60 31.48
CA GLU A 229 -22.25 -13.53 30.87
C GLU A 229 -23.60 -12.91 30.50
N THR A 230 -23.95 -11.79 31.15
CA THR A 230 -25.17 -11.02 30.92
C THR A 230 -24.88 -9.53 30.66
N MET A 231 -23.68 -9.18 30.19
CA MET A 231 -23.27 -7.77 29.99
C MET A 231 -24.12 -6.98 28.97
N PHE A 232 -24.89 -7.67 28.12
CA PHE A 232 -25.82 -7.05 27.17
C PHE A 232 -27.28 -7.02 27.68
N ASP A 233 -27.55 -7.51 28.88
CA ASP A 233 -28.88 -7.49 29.49
C ASP A 233 -28.95 -6.36 30.51
N ASP A 234 -29.45 -5.21 30.08
CA ASP A 234 -29.62 -3.99 30.87
C ASP A 234 -30.61 -4.16 32.04
N GLU A 235 -31.48 -5.18 32.00
CA GLU A 235 -32.38 -5.50 33.12
C GLU A 235 -31.69 -6.29 34.24
N ILE A 236 -30.63 -7.04 33.91
CA ILE A 236 -29.95 -7.96 34.84
C ILE A 236 -28.62 -7.36 35.30
N ASN A 237 -27.88 -6.71 34.41
CA ASN A 237 -26.52 -6.26 34.67
C ASN A 237 -26.27 -4.83 34.14
N ALA A 238 -27.15 -3.90 34.51
CA ALA A 238 -27.06 -2.48 34.13
C ALA A 238 -25.73 -1.82 34.53
N ASP A 239 -25.11 -2.28 35.64
CA ASP A 239 -23.95 -1.63 36.23
C ASP A 239 -22.61 -2.22 35.73
N PHE A 240 -22.61 -3.29 34.93
CA PHE A 240 -21.36 -3.92 34.44
C PHE A 240 -20.44 -2.92 33.76
N TRP A 241 -21.00 -2.04 32.94
CA TRP A 241 -20.21 -1.07 32.17
C TRP A 241 -19.82 0.20 32.95
N ALA A 242 -20.17 0.29 34.23
CA ALA A 242 -19.74 1.42 35.08
C ALA A 242 -18.25 1.33 35.44
N ASP A 243 -17.74 0.10 35.58
CA ASP A 243 -16.33 -0.20 35.84
C ASP A 243 -15.66 -1.01 34.74
N HIS A 244 -16.37 -1.34 33.65
CA HIS A 244 -15.81 -2.00 32.47
C HIS A 244 -15.95 -1.15 31.20
N LYS A 245 -15.04 -1.39 30.26
CA LYS A 245 -15.04 -0.77 28.93
C LYS A 245 -14.95 -1.85 27.86
N GLY A 246 -15.78 -1.73 26.84
CA GLY A 246 -15.78 -2.60 25.67
C GLY A 246 -15.28 -1.83 24.44
N VAL A 247 -14.27 -2.36 23.77
CA VAL A 247 -13.79 -1.85 22.48
C VAL A 247 -14.07 -2.88 21.40
N VAL A 248 -14.75 -2.45 20.34
CA VAL A 248 -15.11 -3.31 19.21
C VAL A 248 -13.85 -3.78 18.50
N ASN A 249 -13.68 -5.09 18.35
CA ASN A 249 -12.55 -5.71 17.66
C ASN A 249 -13.06 -6.88 16.79
N GLY A 250 -13.38 -6.57 15.53
CA GLY A 250 -14.04 -7.49 14.62
C GLY A 250 -15.39 -8.00 15.18
N ALA A 251 -15.69 -9.28 14.98
CA ALA A 251 -16.88 -9.94 15.55
C ALA A 251 -16.72 -10.30 17.03
N GLY A 252 -16.04 -9.46 17.81
CA GLY A 252 -15.78 -9.64 19.22
C GLY A 252 -15.50 -8.30 19.92
N LEU A 253 -15.24 -8.39 21.22
CA LEU A 253 -15.11 -7.23 22.09
C LEU A 253 -13.87 -7.39 22.98
N ASP A 254 -12.97 -6.41 22.93
CA ASP A 254 -11.91 -6.28 23.93
C ASP A 254 -12.54 -5.69 25.20
N ILE A 255 -12.44 -6.45 26.30
CA ILE A 255 -12.97 -6.08 27.60
C ILE A 255 -11.84 -5.56 28.47
N TYR A 256 -12.11 -4.44 29.14
CA TYR A 256 -11.23 -3.82 30.11
C TYR A 256 -12.00 -3.58 31.40
N HIS A 257 -11.34 -3.64 32.55
CA HIS A 257 -11.85 -3.13 33.82
C HIS A 257 -11.08 -1.89 34.25
N ARG A 258 -11.68 -1.10 35.14
CA ARG A 258 -11.05 0.10 35.69
C ARG A 258 -10.08 -0.26 36.82
N ASP A 259 -8.87 0.26 36.77
CA ASP A 259 -7.89 0.19 37.85
C ASP A 259 -8.44 0.92 39.09
N PRO A 260 -8.68 0.22 40.22
CA PRO A 260 -9.20 0.83 41.43
C PRO A 260 -8.20 1.77 42.14
N GLU A 261 -6.90 1.69 41.81
CA GLU A 261 -5.86 2.54 42.40
C GLU A 261 -5.67 3.85 41.62
N LYS A 262 -6.10 3.92 40.35
CA LYS A 262 -6.08 5.14 39.55
C LYS A 262 -7.36 5.93 39.71
N GLY A 263 -7.23 7.25 39.73
CA GLY A 263 -8.39 8.14 39.84
C GLY A 263 -9.28 8.06 38.61
N PHE A 264 -10.56 8.41 38.75
CA PHE A 264 -11.56 8.39 37.67
C PHE A 264 -11.25 9.25 36.43
N TYR A 265 -10.11 9.97 36.41
CA TYR A 265 -9.79 11.07 35.50
C TYR A 265 -8.55 10.82 34.62
N SER A 266 -8.05 9.58 34.54
CA SER A 266 -6.87 9.27 33.73
C SER A 266 -7.17 8.25 32.63
N ASP A 267 -6.71 8.51 31.40
CA ASP A 267 -6.92 7.63 30.24
C ASP A 267 -6.22 6.27 30.38
N ASP A 268 -5.23 6.18 31.27
CA ASP A 268 -4.50 4.96 31.64
C ASP A 268 -5.16 4.16 32.77
N ALA A 269 -6.41 4.49 33.14
CA ALA A 269 -7.18 3.81 34.18
C ALA A 269 -7.84 2.50 33.73
N TRP A 270 -7.67 2.07 32.47
CA TRP A 270 -8.27 0.84 31.94
C TRP A 270 -7.23 -0.28 31.81
N ILE A 271 -7.51 -1.43 32.41
CA ILE A 271 -6.69 -2.63 32.36
C ILE A 271 -7.40 -3.67 31.50
N PHE A 272 -6.70 -4.21 30.50
CA PHE A 272 -7.24 -5.23 29.63
C PHE A 272 -7.49 -6.54 30.37
N ASP A 273 -8.68 -7.11 30.21
CA ASP A 273 -9.05 -8.43 30.75
C ASP A 273 -8.91 -9.52 29.70
N CYS A 274 -9.69 -9.40 28.62
CA CYS A 274 -9.75 -10.43 27.58
C CYS A 274 -10.36 -9.92 26.28
N TYR A 275 -10.02 -10.59 25.18
CA TYR A 275 -10.82 -10.54 23.97
C TYR A 275 -11.96 -11.57 24.06
N LEU A 276 -13.18 -11.12 23.81
CA LEU A 276 -14.37 -11.94 23.82
C LEU A 276 -14.91 -12.12 22.39
N PRO A 277 -14.75 -13.31 21.76
CA PRO A 277 -15.33 -13.56 20.45
C PRO A 277 -16.85 -13.70 20.56
N LEU A 278 -17.59 -12.98 19.72
CA LEU A 278 -19.06 -12.96 19.71
C LEU A 278 -19.65 -13.61 18.46
N GLY A 279 -18.85 -13.82 17.41
CA GLY A 279 -19.29 -14.48 16.18
C GLY A 279 -18.15 -14.91 15.26
N THR A 280 -18.51 -15.61 14.20
CA THR A 280 -17.61 -16.02 13.11
C THR A 280 -18.11 -15.37 11.81
N PRO A 281 -17.51 -14.28 11.32
CA PRO A 281 -17.90 -13.67 10.05
C PRO A 281 -17.83 -14.65 8.87
N MET A 282 -18.78 -14.58 7.94
CA MET A 282 -18.66 -15.23 6.63
C MET A 282 -17.64 -14.49 5.76
N ASP A 283 -16.83 -15.21 4.97
CA ASP A 283 -15.76 -14.64 4.13
C ASP A 283 -16.23 -13.54 3.15
N ASP A 284 -17.51 -13.54 2.74
CA ASP A 284 -18.10 -12.56 1.81
C ASP A 284 -18.88 -11.42 2.51
N THR A 285 -18.80 -11.28 3.83
CA THR A 285 -19.49 -10.16 4.49
C THR A 285 -18.80 -8.85 4.19
N ALA A 286 -19.55 -7.92 3.61
CA ALA A 286 -19.26 -6.49 3.66
C ALA A 286 -18.90 -6.12 5.09
N THR A 287 -17.59 -6.02 5.34
CA THR A 287 -17.00 -5.34 6.47
C THR A 287 -17.59 -3.93 6.43
N VAL A 288 -18.41 -3.57 7.42
CA VAL A 288 -18.29 -2.19 7.91
C VAL A 288 -16.94 -2.21 8.59
N PRO A 289 -15.89 -1.59 8.00
CA PRO A 289 -14.60 -1.56 8.65
C PRO A 289 -14.84 -0.96 10.03
N VAL A 290 -14.15 -1.45 11.07
CA VAL A 290 -13.65 -0.47 12.04
C VAL A 290 -12.96 0.54 11.14
N GLU A 291 -13.45 1.77 11.07
CA GLU A 291 -12.63 2.84 10.53
C GLU A 291 -11.44 2.90 11.47
N LEU A 292 -10.42 2.12 11.12
CA LEU A 292 -9.06 2.41 11.51
C LEU A 292 -8.91 3.90 11.23
N PRO A 293 -8.36 4.67 12.18
CA PRO A 293 -8.19 6.10 11.97
C PRO A 293 -7.66 6.27 10.56
N GLN A 294 -8.35 7.05 9.74
CA GLN A 294 -7.82 7.38 8.43
C GLN A 294 -6.68 8.38 8.68
N PRO A 295 -5.68 8.44 7.79
CA PRO A 295 -4.73 9.55 7.81
C PRO A 295 -5.53 10.86 7.88
N GLY A 296 -5.13 11.81 8.72
CA GLY A 296 -5.87 13.07 8.85
C GLY A 296 -6.10 13.76 7.49
N GLU A 297 -7.29 14.33 7.27
CA GLU A 297 -7.56 15.18 6.10
C GLU A 297 -6.61 16.39 6.15
N GLY A 298 -5.50 16.34 5.41
CA GLY A 298 -4.46 17.37 5.46
C GLY A 298 -3.15 17.06 4.73
N PHE A 299 -2.96 15.86 4.19
CA PHE A 299 -1.79 15.54 3.36
C PHE A 299 -1.89 16.21 1.99
N GLU A 300 -1.53 17.49 1.91
CA GLU A 300 -1.58 18.28 0.67
C GLU A 300 -0.36 18.06 -0.24
N SER A 301 0.72 17.42 0.25
CA SER A 301 1.90 17.11 -0.57
C SER A 301 2.82 16.05 0.06
N TYR A 302 3.07 14.95 -0.66
CA TYR A 302 4.05 13.93 -0.25
C TYR A 302 5.46 14.53 -0.21
N THR A 303 6.11 14.53 0.94
CA THR A 303 7.59 14.68 1.00
C THR A 303 8.28 13.37 1.41
N GLY A 304 7.52 12.43 1.97
CA GLY A 304 7.87 11.03 2.19
C GLY A 304 7.24 10.13 1.13
N SER A 305 7.91 9.03 0.78
CA SER A 305 7.32 7.98 -0.07
C SER A 305 6.97 6.76 0.79
N PRO A 306 5.92 5.97 0.51
CA PRO A 306 5.56 4.87 1.39
C PRO A 306 6.69 3.84 1.52
N LEU A 307 6.86 3.28 2.71
CA LEU A 307 7.80 2.17 2.93
C LEU A 307 7.13 0.85 2.52
N LEU A 308 7.63 0.27 1.44
CA LEU A 308 7.05 -0.92 0.80
C LEU A 308 7.67 -2.22 1.35
N ALA A 309 7.04 -3.36 1.08
CA ALA A 309 7.44 -4.65 1.62
C ALA A 309 8.40 -5.43 0.69
N LEU A 310 9.49 -5.97 1.25
CA LEU A 310 10.40 -6.87 0.54
C LEU A 310 9.64 -8.04 -0.09
N THR A 311 9.99 -8.38 -1.33
CA THR A 311 9.42 -9.51 -2.08
C THR A 311 10.51 -10.50 -2.48
N VAL A 312 10.13 -11.75 -2.71
CA VAL A 312 11.08 -12.84 -3.01
C VAL A 312 10.62 -13.68 -4.20
N GLU A 313 11.57 -14.07 -5.04
CA GLU A 313 11.34 -14.99 -6.16
C GLU A 313 12.15 -16.27 -5.96
N PRO A 314 11.50 -17.40 -5.60
CA PRO A 314 12.18 -18.67 -5.48
C PRO A 314 12.70 -19.19 -6.82
N SER A 315 13.92 -19.72 -6.81
CA SER A 315 14.54 -20.40 -7.94
C SER A 315 14.46 -21.92 -7.78
N GLY A 316 14.33 -22.65 -8.89
CA GLY A 316 14.44 -24.12 -8.88
C GLY A 316 13.23 -24.88 -8.32
N GLY A 317 12.03 -24.29 -8.34
CA GLY A 317 10.78 -24.95 -7.95
C GLY A 317 10.46 -24.91 -6.45
N GLY A 318 11.01 -23.93 -5.73
CA GLY A 318 10.50 -23.49 -4.42
C GLY A 318 9.27 -22.59 -4.56
N SER A 319 8.60 -22.33 -3.45
CA SER A 319 7.44 -21.42 -3.37
C SER A 319 7.69 -20.33 -2.32
N PRO A 320 7.15 -19.10 -2.46
CA PRO A 320 7.29 -18.07 -1.43
C PRO A 320 6.77 -18.52 -0.06
N GLU A 321 5.76 -19.40 -0.04
CA GLU A 321 5.19 -20.00 1.18
C GLU A 321 6.17 -20.92 1.93
N ASP A 322 7.28 -21.32 1.29
CA ASP A 322 8.37 -22.07 1.93
C ASP A 322 9.18 -21.19 2.91
N ILE A 323 8.99 -19.86 2.87
CA ILE A 323 9.78 -18.87 3.61
C ILE A 323 8.90 -18.17 4.66
N ALA A 324 9.19 -18.43 5.93
CA ALA A 324 8.60 -17.67 7.03
C ALA A 324 9.32 -16.32 7.20
N VAL A 325 8.58 -15.25 7.43
CA VAL A 325 9.10 -13.87 7.44
C VAL A 325 8.77 -13.17 8.74
N GLU A 326 9.78 -12.62 9.38
CA GLU A 326 9.63 -11.64 10.47
C GLU A 326 10.11 -10.28 9.96
N ARG A 327 9.34 -9.22 10.21
CA ARG A 327 9.71 -7.84 9.86
C ARG A 327 9.72 -6.93 11.09
N VAL A 328 10.76 -6.13 11.21
CA VAL A 328 10.85 -5.04 12.20
C VAL A 328 11.22 -3.77 11.47
N LEU A 329 10.35 -2.76 11.59
CA LEU A 329 10.57 -1.43 11.04
C LEU A 329 10.81 -0.44 12.18
N THR A 330 11.98 0.19 12.20
CA THR A 330 12.38 1.12 13.27
C THR A 330 12.50 2.54 12.69
N PHE A 331 11.85 3.50 13.35
CA PHE A 331 11.98 4.93 13.11
C PHE A 331 12.74 5.55 14.28
N ASP A 332 13.96 6.01 14.01
CA ASP A 332 14.81 6.66 15.01
C ASP A 332 14.87 8.17 14.77
N PHE A 333 14.17 8.93 15.62
CA PHE A 333 14.10 10.38 15.55
C PHE A 333 15.27 11.08 16.25
N THR A 334 16.14 10.33 16.93
CA THR A 334 17.30 10.92 17.65
C THR A 334 18.42 11.37 16.71
N GLU A 335 18.42 10.83 15.49
CA GLU A 335 19.37 11.18 14.43
C GLU A 335 18.89 12.42 13.64
N THR A 336 19.83 13.29 13.26
CA THR A 336 19.51 14.52 12.51
C THR A 336 19.93 14.40 11.06
N PHE A 337 19.11 14.93 10.16
CA PHE A 337 19.41 14.97 8.73
C PHE A 337 19.73 16.40 8.26
N PRO A 338 20.91 16.67 7.65
CA PRO A 338 21.31 18.04 7.29
C PRO A 338 20.39 18.70 6.27
N ASN A 339 20.12 20.00 6.46
CA ASN A 339 19.27 20.85 5.62
C ASN A 339 17.75 20.60 5.73
N TYR A 340 17.31 19.82 6.71
CA TYR A 340 15.89 19.57 7.01
C TYR A 340 15.58 19.95 8.45
N THR A 341 14.29 20.21 8.73
CA THR A 341 13.81 20.47 10.09
C THR A 341 14.20 19.32 11.04
N PRO A 342 14.80 19.60 12.21
CA PRO A 342 15.14 18.56 13.17
C PRO A 342 13.93 17.69 13.55
N GLY A 343 14.12 16.37 13.44
CA GLY A 343 13.09 15.37 13.73
C GLY A 343 12.06 15.15 12.61
N SER A 344 12.14 15.83 11.46
CA SER A 344 11.22 15.54 10.33
C SER A 344 11.69 14.41 9.42
N CYS A 345 12.94 13.96 9.57
CA CYS A 345 13.57 12.94 8.74
C CYS A 345 14.24 11.84 9.61
N PRO A 346 13.47 10.98 10.30
CA PRO A 346 14.02 9.91 11.13
C PRO A 346 14.95 8.99 10.34
N LEU A 347 15.92 8.39 11.02
CA LEU A 347 16.68 7.27 10.49
C LEU A 347 15.79 6.03 10.52
N VAL A 348 15.41 5.53 9.35
CA VAL A 348 14.62 4.32 9.19
C VAL A 348 15.54 3.11 9.05
N THR A 349 15.25 2.07 9.82
CA THR A 349 15.81 0.73 9.65
C THR A 349 14.70 -0.26 9.37
N ASP A 350 14.72 -0.89 8.20
CA ASP A 350 13.78 -1.96 7.86
C ASP A 350 14.52 -3.30 7.85
N ARG A 351 14.14 -4.21 8.74
CA ARG A 351 14.83 -5.48 8.97
C ARG A 351 13.90 -6.66 8.76
N TYR A 352 14.34 -7.60 7.95
CA TYR A 352 13.68 -8.87 7.70
C TYR A 352 14.53 -10.04 8.19
N VAL A 353 13.87 -11.06 8.75
CA VAL A 353 14.43 -12.41 8.89
C VAL A 353 13.62 -13.35 8.02
N LEU A 354 14.27 -13.95 7.03
CA LEU A 354 13.66 -14.91 6.12
C LEU A 354 14.14 -16.31 6.51
N ARG A 355 13.24 -17.16 7.01
CA ARG A 355 13.54 -18.51 7.47
C ARG A 355 13.03 -19.54 6.45
N ASN A 356 13.92 -20.43 6.02
CA ASN A 356 13.53 -21.58 5.21
C ASN A 356 12.85 -22.64 6.11
N THR A 357 11.56 -22.85 5.89
CA THR A 357 10.75 -23.79 6.69
C THR A 357 10.82 -25.24 6.17
N THR A 358 11.48 -25.45 5.03
CA THR A 358 11.51 -26.74 4.34
C THR A 358 12.71 -27.59 4.75
N GLY A 359 12.62 -28.90 4.46
CA GLY A 359 13.71 -29.86 4.67
C GLY A 359 14.78 -29.87 3.56
N ARG A 360 14.79 -28.88 2.66
CA ARG A 360 15.75 -28.75 1.55
C ARG A 360 16.28 -27.32 1.49
N ASP A 361 17.46 -27.15 0.91
CA ASP A 361 18.01 -25.81 0.67
C ASP A 361 17.14 -25.06 -0.34
N GLN A 362 16.90 -23.78 -0.09
CA GLN A 362 16.14 -22.88 -0.96
C GLN A 362 17.08 -21.85 -1.57
N SER A 363 16.91 -21.55 -2.86
CA SER A 363 17.60 -20.45 -3.52
C SER A 363 16.59 -19.41 -3.94
N LEU A 364 16.81 -18.16 -3.58
CA LEU A 364 15.87 -17.05 -3.77
C LEU A 364 16.58 -15.88 -4.42
N THR A 365 15.86 -15.11 -5.24
CA THR A 365 16.21 -13.72 -5.52
C THR A 365 15.40 -12.84 -4.59
N LEU A 366 16.09 -11.99 -3.83
CA LEU A 366 15.50 -10.98 -2.95
C LEU A 366 15.28 -9.69 -3.73
N PHE A 367 14.19 -9.00 -3.48
CA PHE A 367 13.93 -7.67 -4.03
C PHE A 367 13.46 -6.74 -2.90
N TYR A 368 14.34 -5.84 -2.47
CA TYR A 368 14.02 -4.80 -1.48
C TYR A 368 13.51 -3.54 -2.19
N PRO A 369 12.22 -3.18 -2.05
CA PRO A 369 11.67 -2.00 -2.70
C PRO A 369 11.97 -0.71 -1.92
N PHE A 370 12.09 0.38 -2.65
CA PHE A 370 11.91 1.73 -2.10
C PHE A 370 11.26 2.62 -3.15
N ALA A 371 10.39 3.51 -2.68
CA ALA A 371 9.74 4.50 -3.52
C ALA A 371 10.60 5.77 -3.60
N GLY A 372 10.75 6.34 -4.80
CA GLY A 372 11.58 7.52 -5.04
C GLY A 372 11.84 7.83 -6.51
N SER A 373 12.79 8.73 -6.79
CA SER A 373 13.26 9.10 -8.14
C SER A 373 14.80 9.16 -8.21
N PHE A 374 15.36 9.45 -9.39
CA PHE A 374 16.81 9.58 -9.56
C PHE A 374 17.35 10.97 -9.17
N GLN A 375 16.48 11.95 -8.89
CA GLN A 375 16.87 13.28 -8.43
C GLN A 375 17.41 13.26 -7.00
N ARG A 376 18.55 13.93 -6.77
CA ARG A 376 19.19 14.05 -5.44
C ARG A 376 18.69 15.22 -4.58
N GLY A 377 18.16 16.29 -5.20
CA GLY A 377 17.95 17.59 -4.55
C GLY A 377 17.09 17.56 -3.29
N GLU A 378 16.17 16.59 -3.20
CA GLU A 378 15.21 16.43 -2.09
C GLU A 378 15.22 14.99 -1.52
N ASN A 379 15.92 14.05 -2.16
CA ASN A 379 15.85 12.59 -1.91
C ASN A 379 17.16 11.97 -1.41
N SER A 380 17.72 12.48 -0.33
CA SER A 380 18.88 11.82 0.32
C SER A 380 18.53 10.51 1.06
N PHE A 381 17.50 9.83 0.58
CA PHE A 381 16.81 8.71 1.22
C PHE A 381 17.04 7.39 0.47
N ILE A 382 18.03 7.31 -0.43
CA ILE A 382 18.39 6.06 -1.11
C ILE A 382 18.88 5.05 -0.05
N PRO A 383 18.22 3.88 0.08
CA PRO A 383 18.59 2.89 1.09
C PRO A 383 19.96 2.28 0.85
N THR A 384 20.65 2.03 1.95
CA THR A 384 21.76 1.07 1.99
C THR A 384 21.20 -0.29 2.41
N VAL A 385 21.20 -1.25 1.48
CA VAL A 385 20.68 -2.60 1.71
C VAL A 385 21.82 -3.57 2.00
N THR A 386 21.63 -4.44 2.97
CA THR A 386 22.56 -5.50 3.35
C THR A 386 21.85 -6.84 3.47
N VAL A 387 22.55 -7.91 3.10
CA VAL A 387 22.14 -9.31 3.25
C VAL A 387 23.20 -10.01 4.09
N ASP A 388 22.81 -10.51 5.27
CA ASP A 388 23.72 -11.04 6.30
C ASP A 388 24.91 -10.11 6.61
N GLY A 389 24.65 -8.80 6.55
CA GLY A 389 25.65 -7.75 6.79
C GLY A 389 26.56 -7.43 5.59
N ALA A 390 26.47 -8.16 4.48
CA ALA A 390 27.13 -7.81 3.23
C ALA A 390 26.31 -6.77 2.46
N ALA A 391 26.93 -5.68 2.02
CA ALA A 391 26.22 -4.63 1.27
C ALA A 391 25.84 -5.11 -0.14
N VAL A 392 24.58 -4.88 -0.51
CA VAL A 392 24.10 -5.09 -1.88
C VAL A 392 24.64 -3.95 -2.75
N PRO A 393 25.35 -4.24 -3.86
CA PRO A 393 25.88 -3.19 -4.72
C PRO A 393 24.78 -2.30 -5.31
N ARG A 394 25.06 -1.00 -5.47
CA ARG A 394 24.17 -0.05 -6.17
C ARG A 394 23.95 -0.36 -7.64
N THR A 395 24.82 -1.19 -8.23
CA THR A 395 24.64 -1.75 -9.57
C THR A 395 23.51 -2.79 -9.62
N ASN A 396 23.13 -3.39 -8.47
CA ASN A 396 22.05 -4.35 -8.38
C ASN A 396 20.72 -3.65 -8.10
N LEU A 397 20.38 -2.68 -8.95
CA LEU A 397 19.18 -1.88 -8.83
C LEU A 397 18.32 -2.07 -10.08
N LYS A 398 17.02 -2.18 -9.89
CA LYS A 398 16.01 -2.21 -10.94
C LYS A 398 15.00 -1.09 -10.72
N ALA A 399 14.63 -0.41 -11.79
CA ALA A 399 13.70 0.72 -11.73
C ALA A 399 12.39 0.34 -12.40
N GLY A 400 11.27 0.55 -11.72
CA GLY A 400 9.96 0.34 -12.28
C GLY A 400 9.47 1.48 -13.17
N ALA A 401 8.24 1.32 -13.66
CA ALA A 401 7.53 2.34 -14.44
C ALA A 401 7.28 3.62 -13.63
N VAL A 402 7.25 4.75 -14.31
CA VAL A 402 6.81 6.02 -13.72
C VAL A 402 5.36 5.88 -13.24
N LEU A 403 5.06 6.36 -12.03
CA LEU A 403 3.70 6.32 -11.48
C LEU A 403 2.93 7.63 -11.71
N SER A 404 3.63 8.77 -11.67
CA SER A 404 3.05 10.08 -11.91
C SER A 404 3.75 10.80 -13.06
N HIS A 405 2.96 11.35 -13.97
CA HIS A 405 3.43 12.10 -15.14
C HIS A 405 2.96 13.56 -15.02
N GLY A 406 3.85 14.54 -15.14
CA GLY A 406 3.42 15.95 -15.24
C GLY A 406 4.47 17.00 -14.91
N GLU A 407 4.19 18.22 -15.39
CA GLU A 407 4.88 19.44 -14.96
C GLU A 407 4.54 19.72 -13.48
N ASN A 408 5.55 20.08 -12.68
CA ASN A 408 5.51 20.31 -11.23
C ASN A 408 5.62 19.07 -10.33
N TRP A 409 6.68 18.26 -10.49
CA TRP A 409 7.21 17.50 -9.35
C TRP A 409 6.18 16.61 -8.65
N SER A 410 5.15 16.12 -9.36
CA SER A 410 4.02 15.45 -8.72
C SER A 410 4.52 14.16 -8.09
N ILE A 411 4.58 14.13 -6.77
CA ILE A 411 4.99 12.96 -6.01
C ILE A 411 3.78 12.02 -5.91
N PRO A 412 3.92 10.73 -6.27
CA PRO A 412 2.76 9.84 -6.35
C PRO A 412 2.07 9.66 -5.00
N THR A 413 0.74 9.49 -5.03
CA THR A 413 -0.03 9.22 -3.82
C THR A 413 0.08 7.77 -3.36
N TRP A 414 -0.28 7.49 -2.10
CA TRP A 414 -0.46 6.13 -1.59
C TRP A 414 -1.32 5.31 -2.54
N GLU A 415 -2.46 5.87 -2.97
CA GLU A 415 -3.42 5.19 -3.85
C GLU A 415 -2.81 4.90 -5.23
N GLU A 416 -1.95 5.77 -5.74
CA GLU A 416 -1.19 5.51 -6.98
C GLU A 416 -0.15 4.40 -6.79
N TYR A 417 0.56 4.36 -5.66
CA TYR A 417 1.45 3.24 -5.32
C TYR A 417 0.67 1.92 -5.12
N ALA A 418 -0.45 1.96 -4.40
CA ALA A 418 -1.31 0.82 -4.14
C ALA A 418 -1.86 0.26 -5.46
N ALA A 419 -2.45 1.11 -6.31
CA ALA A 419 -2.96 0.70 -7.61
C ALA A 419 -1.88 0.09 -8.51
N ALA A 420 -0.66 0.63 -8.46
CA ALA A 420 0.47 0.08 -9.22
C ALA A 420 0.92 -1.30 -8.72
N LEU A 421 0.77 -1.58 -7.42
CA LEU A 421 1.24 -2.79 -6.75
C LEU A 421 0.13 -3.81 -6.42
N ASP A 422 -1.14 -3.48 -6.69
CA ASP A 422 -2.34 -4.29 -6.40
C ASP A 422 -2.29 -5.68 -7.07
N GLY A 423 -1.65 -5.79 -8.23
CA GLY A 423 -1.38 -7.06 -8.91
C GLY A 423 -0.32 -7.95 -8.25
N GLY A 424 0.10 -7.66 -7.01
CA GLY A 424 1.20 -8.30 -6.31
C GLY A 424 2.54 -8.03 -7.01
N SER A 425 3.30 -9.07 -7.33
CA SER A 425 4.57 -8.93 -8.05
C SER A 425 4.43 -8.60 -9.54
N ALA A 426 3.25 -8.23 -10.04
CA ALA A 426 3.05 -7.85 -11.44
C ALA A 426 3.94 -6.67 -11.86
N TYR A 427 3.97 -5.60 -11.06
CA TYR A 427 4.84 -4.44 -11.32
C TYR A 427 6.33 -4.82 -11.35
N LEU A 428 6.76 -5.67 -10.41
CA LEU A 428 8.13 -6.20 -10.41
C LEU A 428 8.39 -7.10 -11.63
N ARG A 429 7.45 -7.97 -12.01
CA ARG A 429 7.59 -8.82 -13.21
C ARG A 429 7.70 -8.00 -14.48
N ASP A 430 6.98 -6.89 -14.57
CA ASP A 430 7.09 -5.95 -15.69
C ASP A 430 8.47 -5.28 -15.69
N CYS A 431 8.97 -4.90 -14.50
CA CYS A 431 10.33 -4.39 -14.28
C CYS A 431 11.42 -5.42 -14.67
N LEU A 432 11.13 -6.72 -14.56
CA LEU A 432 12.04 -7.81 -14.94
C LEU A 432 11.76 -8.38 -16.34
N SER A 433 10.78 -7.83 -17.06
CA SER A 433 10.27 -8.45 -18.27
C SER A 433 11.32 -8.47 -19.40
N PRO A 434 11.40 -9.56 -20.19
CA PRO A 434 12.27 -9.63 -21.34
C PRO A 434 12.00 -8.51 -22.36
N ALA A 435 10.79 -7.97 -22.42
CA ALA A 435 10.38 -6.90 -23.33
C ALA A 435 11.27 -5.64 -23.23
N GLN A 436 11.83 -5.35 -22.07
CA GLN A 436 12.81 -4.28 -21.90
C GLN A 436 14.15 -4.58 -22.58
N MET A 437 14.59 -5.85 -22.54
CA MET A 437 15.78 -6.31 -23.27
C MET A 437 15.54 -6.21 -24.79
N LEU A 438 14.30 -6.42 -25.23
CA LEU A 438 13.92 -6.34 -26.64
C LEU A 438 14.02 -4.91 -27.21
N ILE A 439 13.68 -3.87 -26.43
CA ILE A 439 13.91 -2.48 -26.84
C ILE A 439 15.39 -2.17 -27.05
N ARG A 440 16.27 -2.70 -26.19
CA ARG A 440 17.70 -2.46 -26.32
C ARG A 440 18.24 -2.97 -27.65
N ASP A 441 17.69 -4.07 -28.14
CA ASP A 441 18.12 -4.73 -29.38
C ASP A 441 17.35 -4.25 -30.63
N LEU A 442 16.42 -3.29 -30.49
CA LEU A 442 15.62 -2.80 -31.61
C LEU A 442 16.51 -2.17 -32.70
N PRO A 443 16.39 -2.58 -33.98
CA PRO A 443 17.13 -1.97 -35.07
C PRO A 443 16.85 -0.46 -35.17
N ALA A 444 17.92 0.34 -35.16
CA ALA A 444 17.84 1.78 -35.27
C ALA A 444 19.01 2.38 -36.05
N HIS A 445 18.71 3.36 -36.91
CA HIS A 445 19.69 4.20 -37.57
C HIS A 445 19.80 5.54 -36.85
N THR A 446 20.99 5.83 -36.30
CA THR A 446 21.25 7.08 -35.59
C THR A 446 22.09 8.01 -36.44
N TYR A 447 21.55 9.20 -36.70
CA TYR A 447 22.20 10.30 -37.37
C TYR A 447 22.55 11.39 -36.36
N ILE A 448 23.67 12.06 -36.59
CA ILE A 448 24.13 13.19 -35.78
C ILE A 448 24.32 14.41 -36.68
N VAL A 449 23.91 15.58 -36.18
CA VAL A 449 24.19 16.85 -36.86
C VAL A 449 25.65 17.24 -36.63
N ARG A 450 26.37 17.47 -37.73
CA ARG A 450 27.80 17.83 -37.72
C ARG A 450 28.08 18.91 -38.76
N ASP A 451 29.33 19.38 -38.74
CA ASP A 451 29.88 20.31 -39.73
C ASP A 451 29.04 21.60 -39.86
N ILE A 452 28.61 22.16 -38.73
CA ILE A 452 27.88 23.43 -38.71
C ILE A 452 28.79 24.54 -39.23
N GLN A 453 28.36 25.23 -40.30
CA GLN A 453 29.07 26.32 -40.95
C GLN A 453 28.22 27.59 -40.95
N GLY A 454 28.87 28.75 -40.96
CA GLY A 454 28.17 30.04 -41.07
C GLY A 454 27.61 30.59 -39.76
N LEU A 455 27.95 30.02 -38.60
CA LEU A 455 27.47 30.51 -37.28
C LEU A 455 28.33 31.64 -36.67
N GLY A 456 29.61 31.77 -37.06
CA GLY A 456 30.56 32.72 -36.45
C GLY A 456 30.21 34.20 -36.69
N ASP A 457 31.20 35.03 -37.01
CA ASP A 457 30.95 36.43 -37.42
C ASP A 457 30.31 36.47 -38.83
N ASN A 458 29.07 35.98 -38.93
CA ASN A 458 28.31 35.94 -40.17
C ASN A 458 27.49 37.23 -40.32
N PRO A 459 27.82 38.11 -41.27
CA PRO A 459 27.09 39.36 -41.47
C PRO A 459 25.65 39.16 -41.97
N ASP A 460 25.32 37.96 -42.44
CA ASP A 460 23.97 37.61 -42.90
C ASP A 460 23.03 37.32 -41.71
N LEU A 461 23.57 37.06 -40.50
CA LEU A 461 22.78 36.82 -39.30
C LEU A 461 22.48 38.14 -38.56
N ARG A 462 21.21 38.34 -38.21
CA ARG A 462 20.78 39.45 -37.33
C ARG A 462 21.33 39.27 -35.92
N ASP A 463 21.24 38.05 -35.41
CA ASP A 463 21.73 37.64 -34.10
C ASP A 463 22.19 36.17 -34.14
N PRO A 464 23.49 35.89 -34.01
CA PRO A 464 24.00 34.52 -33.96
C PRO A 464 23.43 33.66 -32.82
N ALA A 465 22.98 34.27 -31.72
CA ALA A 465 22.38 33.53 -30.60
C ALA A 465 20.98 33.00 -30.93
N SER A 466 20.29 33.64 -31.87
CA SER A 466 18.95 33.25 -32.32
C SER A 466 18.98 32.32 -33.53
N ALA A 467 20.10 32.22 -34.23
CA ALA A 467 20.26 31.44 -35.46
C ALA A 467 19.77 29.99 -35.31
N THR A 468 19.00 29.51 -36.29
CA THR A 468 18.37 28.19 -36.24
C THR A 468 18.74 27.37 -37.47
N LEU A 469 18.90 26.06 -37.28
CA LEU A 469 18.94 25.09 -38.37
C LEU A 469 17.67 24.26 -38.37
N ALA A 470 17.06 24.15 -39.53
CA ALA A 470 15.93 23.27 -39.77
C ALA A 470 16.31 22.13 -40.72
N PHE A 471 15.68 20.98 -40.52
CA PHE A 471 15.89 19.75 -41.25
C PHE A 471 14.56 19.19 -41.70
N ASP A 472 14.43 18.96 -43.00
CA ASP A 472 13.33 18.17 -43.56
C ASP A 472 13.87 16.80 -43.92
N LEU A 473 13.22 15.75 -43.43
CA LEU A 473 13.62 14.38 -43.69
C LEU A 473 12.67 13.74 -44.71
N VAL A 474 13.23 12.87 -45.55
CA VAL A 474 12.46 11.95 -46.40
C VAL A 474 12.80 10.54 -45.94
N LEU A 475 11.83 9.86 -45.34
CA LEU A 475 11.99 8.51 -44.82
C LEU A 475 11.86 7.49 -45.95
N ALA A 476 12.69 6.45 -45.93
CA ALA A 476 12.59 5.36 -46.90
C ALA A 476 11.31 4.52 -46.71
N ASP A 477 10.80 4.47 -45.48
CA ASP A 477 9.57 3.76 -45.13
C ASP A 477 8.78 4.52 -44.03
N PRO A 478 8.05 5.59 -44.38
CA PRO A 478 7.38 6.45 -43.40
C PRO A 478 6.26 5.72 -42.65
N GLU A 479 5.64 4.69 -43.23
CA GLU A 479 4.54 3.95 -42.58
C GLU A 479 5.04 3.03 -41.44
N HIS A 480 6.32 2.66 -41.47
CA HIS A 480 6.95 1.71 -40.52
C HIS A 480 8.17 2.29 -39.78
N THR A 481 8.38 3.62 -39.80
CA THR A 481 9.51 4.26 -39.10
C THR A 481 9.02 5.10 -37.92
N GLN A 482 9.63 4.90 -36.74
CA GLN A 482 9.48 5.81 -35.61
C GLN A 482 10.70 6.73 -35.53
N ILE A 483 10.46 8.04 -35.35
CA ILE A 483 11.52 9.03 -35.16
C ILE A 483 11.64 9.35 -33.67
N LEU A 484 12.86 9.33 -33.15
CA LEU A 484 13.22 9.86 -31.84
C LEU A 484 14.32 10.90 -32.00
N THR A 485 14.31 11.97 -31.21
CA THR A 485 15.29 13.05 -31.29
C THR A 485 15.95 13.34 -29.95
N TYR A 486 17.16 13.87 -29.97
CA TYR A 486 17.84 14.42 -28.79
C TYR A 486 18.67 15.64 -29.17
N GLY A 487 18.62 16.70 -28.38
CA GLY A 487 19.22 18.01 -28.64
C GLY A 487 18.45 18.85 -29.66
N ILE A 488 17.21 18.50 -29.99
CA ILE A 488 16.37 19.17 -30.99
C ILE A 488 15.20 19.85 -30.26
N ASP A 489 14.96 21.13 -30.58
CA ASP A 489 14.04 21.99 -29.82
C ASP A 489 12.59 21.81 -30.25
N ASP A 490 12.32 21.90 -31.56
CA ASP A 490 11.01 21.58 -32.12
C ASP A 490 11.08 20.32 -32.97
N SER A 491 10.06 19.49 -32.80
CA SER A 491 9.91 18.23 -33.50
C SER A 491 8.56 18.21 -34.21
N GLY A 492 8.59 18.13 -35.53
CA GLY A 492 7.41 17.85 -36.32
C GLY A 492 6.70 16.61 -35.79
N GLN A 493 5.37 16.66 -35.72
CA GLN A 493 4.58 15.56 -35.19
C GLN A 493 4.94 14.24 -35.89
N VAL A 494 5.16 13.20 -35.08
CA VAL A 494 5.35 11.83 -35.55
C VAL A 494 4.15 11.46 -36.45
N GLY A 495 4.40 11.21 -37.74
CA GLY A 495 3.37 10.80 -38.71
C GLY A 495 3.07 11.77 -39.86
N SER A 496 3.83 12.86 -40.05
CA SER A 496 3.78 13.66 -41.29
C SER A 496 4.64 13.02 -42.41
N ASP A 497 4.18 13.13 -43.66
CA ASP A 497 4.89 12.57 -44.84
C ASP A 497 6.32 13.14 -45.00
N ASN A 498 6.56 14.36 -44.51
CA ASN A 498 7.86 15.03 -44.46
C ASN A 498 8.02 15.67 -43.07
N PRO A 499 8.71 15.00 -42.13
CA PRO A 499 8.89 15.55 -40.80
C PRO A 499 9.97 16.64 -40.81
N HIS A 500 9.63 17.76 -40.16
CA HIS A 500 10.44 18.96 -40.05
C HIS A 500 10.94 19.09 -38.60
N PHE A 501 12.22 19.39 -38.42
CA PHE A 501 12.84 19.52 -37.10
C PHE A 501 13.74 20.75 -37.09
N ASP A 502 13.75 21.49 -36.00
CA ASP A 502 14.66 22.62 -35.87
C ASP A 502 15.19 22.83 -34.45
N PHE A 503 16.32 23.53 -34.36
CA PHE A 503 16.95 23.88 -33.10
C PHE A 503 17.81 25.13 -33.21
N TYR A 504 17.91 25.85 -32.09
CA TYR A 504 18.71 27.06 -31.98
C TYR A 504 20.20 26.73 -31.81
N LEU A 505 21.07 27.57 -32.38
CA LEU A 505 22.52 27.39 -32.35
C LEU A 505 23.24 28.16 -31.23
N SER A 506 22.50 28.64 -30.24
CA SER A 506 23.01 29.45 -29.13
C SER A 506 24.16 28.77 -28.36
N ALA A 507 24.92 29.57 -27.60
CA ALA A 507 26.05 29.06 -26.81
C ALA A 507 25.65 28.02 -25.74
N ASP A 508 24.38 28.02 -25.33
CA ASP A 508 23.80 27.09 -24.37
C ASP A 508 23.26 25.80 -25.02
N ARG A 509 23.53 25.59 -26.33
CA ARG A 509 23.11 24.39 -27.05
C ARG A 509 23.64 23.13 -26.38
N LYS A 510 22.84 22.06 -26.46
CA LYS A 510 23.29 20.73 -26.06
C LYS A 510 24.50 20.31 -26.92
N PRO A 511 25.46 19.54 -26.35
CA PRO A 511 26.71 19.22 -27.02
C PRO A 511 26.54 18.32 -28.25
N VAL A 512 25.38 17.69 -28.42
CA VAL A 512 25.07 16.74 -29.50
C VAL A 512 23.60 16.84 -29.92
N GLN A 513 23.35 16.69 -31.22
CA GLN A 513 22.02 16.64 -31.83
C GLN A 513 21.87 15.32 -32.59
N TYR A 514 20.98 14.44 -32.13
CA TYR A 514 20.71 13.14 -32.72
C TYR A 514 19.30 13.05 -33.30
N VAL A 515 19.21 12.39 -34.45
CA VAL A 515 17.97 11.88 -35.05
C VAL A 515 18.09 10.36 -35.10
N ILE A 516 17.15 9.65 -34.51
CA ILE A 516 17.15 8.19 -34.41
C ILE A 516 15.91 7.67 -35.13
N LEU A 517 16.13 6.78 -36.08
CA LEU A 517 15.07 6.12 -36.84
C LEU A 517 14.98 4.67 -36.41
N VAL A 518 13.88 4.29 -35.76
CA VAL A 518 13.62 2.93 -35.30
C VAL A 518 12.77 2.21 -36.33
N GLY A 519 13.22 1.03 -36.78
CA GLY A 519 12.53 0.20 -37.78
C GLY A 519 12.78 0.58 -39.26
N GLY A 520 13.28 1.78 -39.56
CA GLY A 520 13.54 2.25 -40.92
C GLY A 520 14.79 3.13 -41.05
N ASP A 521 14.91 3.85 -42.17
CA ASP A 521 16.09 4.67 -42.51
C ASP A 521 15.71 5.92 -43.36
N LEU A 522 16.68 6.81 -43.61
CA LEU A 522 16.54 7.99 -44.47
C LEU A 522 16.72 7.65 -45.95
N GLU A 523 15.82 8.14 -46.81
CA GLU A 523 16.05 8.23 -48.25
C GLU A 523 16.86 9.48 -48.60
N SER A 524 16.49 10.63 -48.03
CA SER A 524 17.19 11.90 -48.21
C SER A 524 16.85 12.90 -47.10
N PHE A 525 17.54 14.05 -47.07
CA PHE A 525 17.25 15.16 -46.17
C PHE A 525 17.64 16.50 -46.82
N SER A 526 17.01 17.58 -46.37
CA SER A 526 17.46 18.96 -46.61
C SER A 526 17.80 19.67 -45.31
N VAL A 527 18.67 20.68 -45.41
CA VAL A 527 19.07 21.54 -44.29
C VAL A 527 18.89 22.99 -44.71
N THR A 528 18.19 23.77 -43.89
CA THR A 528 17.96 25.19 -44.13
C THR A 528 18.35 25.98 -42.88
N GLY A 529 19.20 26.99 -43.03
CA GLY A 529 19.51 27.93 -41.96
C GLY A 529 18.54 29.10 -41.96
N TYR A 530 18.18 29.60 -40.77
CA TYR A 530 17.27 30.73 -40.57
C TYR A 530 17.86 31.78 -39.63
N GLN A 531 17.35 33.02 -39.74
CA GLN A 531 17.66 34.11 -38.81
C GLN A 531 17.33 33.75 -37.35
N ASP A 532 16.19 33.08 -37.16
CA ASP A 532 15.65 32.68 -35.86
C ASP A 532 14.75 31.44 -35.98
N GLY A 533 14.34 30.89 -34.83
CA GLY A 533 13.48 29.70 -34.77
C GLY A 533 12.01 29.96 -35.09
N ALA A 534 11.64 31.11 -35.65
CA ALA A 534 10.33 31.24 -36.29
C ALA A 534 10.31 30.56 -37.67
N CYS A 535 11.48 30.20 -38.23
CA CYS A 535 11.64 29.53 -39.52
C CYS A 535 10.80 30.19 -40.63
N THR A 536 10.72 31.52 -40.62
CA THR A 536 9.82 32.28 -41.50
C THR A 536 10.33 32.25 -42.94
N PRO A 537 9.46 31.92 -43.93
CA PRO A 537 9.84 31.98 -45.33
C PRO A 537 10.36 33.37 -45.73
N GLY A 538 11.54 33.42 -46.35
CA GLY A 538 12.24 34.66 -46.72
C GLY A 538 13.31 35.12 -45.73
N ASP A 539 13.38 34.52 -44.54
CA ASP A 539 14.43 34.74 -43.54
C ASP A 539 15.51 33.63 -43.59
N GLU A 540 15.60 32.87 -44.69
CA GLU A 540 16.65 31.86 -44.88
C GLU A 540 18.04 32.48 -45.02
N VAL A 541 19.04 31.82 -44.42
CA VAL A 541 20.43 32.24 -44.41
C VAL A 541 21.27 31.16 -45.10
N SER A 542 21.50 31.34 -46.41
CA SER A 542 22.20 30.34 -47.24
C SER A 542 23.63 30.00 -46.80
N SER A 543 24.28 30.89 -46.06
CA SER A 543 25.62 30.68 -45.50
C SER A 543 25.61 29.80 -44.25
N LEU A 544 24.45 29.65 -43.58
CA LEU A 544 24.26 28.83 -42.39
C LEU A 544 23.81 27.43 -42.80
N THR A 545 24.68 26.43 -42.62
CA THR A 545 24.44 25.05 -43.07
C THR A 545 24.99 24.02 -42.09
N ALA A 546 24.57 22.76 -42.23
CA ALA A 546 25.12 21.61 -41.51
C ALA A 546 24.94 20.32 -42.33
N ARG A 547 25.37 19.19 -41.78
CA ARG A 547 25.13 17.85 -42.34
C ARG A 547 24.53 16.92 -41.29
N LEU A 548 23.56 16.09 -41.69
CA LEU A 548 23.32 14.82 -41.01
C LEU A 548 24.35 13.81 -41.49
N SER A 549 24.93 13.07 -40.56
CA SER A 549 25.84 11.96 -40.86
C SER A 549 25.53 10.79 -39.94
N PRO A 550 25.71 9.54 -40.38
CA PRO A 550 25.62 8.40 -39.47
C PRO A 550 26.53 8.63 -38.26
N ALA A 551 26.00 8.40 -37.06
CA ALA A 551 26.76 8.55 -35.85
C ALA A 551 27.94 7.54 -35.84
N PRO A 552 29.10 7.92 -35.29
CA PRO A 552 30.31 7.11 -35.38
C PRO A 552 30.11 5.74 -34.73
N ALA A 553 30.79 4.70 -35.24
CA ALA A 553 30.65 3.34 -34.74
C ALA A 553 30.93 3.21 -33.23
N THR A 554 31.82 4.03 -32.67
CA THR A 554 32.08 4.06 -31.22
C THR A 554 30.90 4.58 -30.38
N ALA A 555 29.88 5.16 -31.03
CA ALA A 555 28.67 5.69 -30.43
C ALA A 555 27.41 4.83 -30.68
N VAL A 556 27.45 3.87 -31.61
CA VAL A 556 26.24 3.13 -32.04
C VAL A 556 26.55 1.79 -32.73
N ALA A 557 27.69 1.15 -32.39
CA ALA A 557 28.29 0.02 -33.13
C ALA A 557 27.34 -1.12 -33.53
N GLU A 558 26.22 -1.27 -32.83
CA GLU A 558 25.29 -2.37 -32.98
C GLU A 558 24.07 -2.04 -33.87
N GLY A 559 23.91 -0.78 -34.31
CA GLY A 559 22.75 -0.38 -35.14
C GLY A 559 21.43 -0.59 -34.40
N THR A 560 21.45 -0.43 -33.08
CA THR A 560 20.33 -0.69 -32.18
C THR A 560 19.97 0.54 -31.36
N LEU A 561 18.72 0.65 -30.93
CA LEU A 561 18.23 1.72 -30.06
C LEU A 561 18.95 1.73 -28.69
N GLY A 562 19.25 0.58 -28.10
CA GLY A 562 19.96 0.50 -26.81
C GLY A 562 21.36 1.12 -26.85
N ALA A 563 22.11 0.86 -27.92
CA ALA A 563 23.41 1.50 -28.16
C ALA A 563 23.28 3.03 -28.26
N ALA A 564 22.30 3.53 -29.02
CA ALA A 564 22.05 4.98 -29.11
C ALA A 564 21.70 5.59 -27.75
N MET A 565 20.82 4.92 -26.99
CA MET A 565 20.39 5.35 -25.66
C MET A 565 21.57 5.44 -24.68
N TYR A 566 22.54 4.53 -24.73
CA TYR A 566 23.71 4.59 -23.85
C TYR A 566 24.49 5.92 -23.99
N HIS A 567 24.72 6.36 -25.22
CA HIS A 567 25.44 7.61 -25.48
C HIS A 567 24.61 8.84 -25.17
N ILE A 568 23.29 8.78 -25.38
CA ILE A 568 22.39 9.88 -25.07
C ILE A 568 22.22 10.05 -23.57
N VAL A 569 22.05 8.95 -22.82
CA VAL A 569 22.00 8.98 -21.35
C VAL A 569 23.31 9.52 -20.79
N ASP A 570 24.45 9.11 -21.34
CA ASP A 570 25.75 9.66 -20.92
C ASP A 570 25.84 11.17 -21.20
N ALA A 571 25.40 11.64 -22.38
CA ALA A 571 25.37 13.07 -22.69
C ALA A 571 24.39 13.86 -21.79
N TYR A 572 23.23 13.27 -21.50
CA TYR A 572 22.18 13.86 -20.66
C TYR A 572 22.66 14.04 -19.23
N LEU A 573 23.16 12.98 -18.59
CA LEU A 573 23.63 13.00 -17.21
C LEU A 573 24.88 13.90 -17.03
N ASN A 574 25.75 13.99 -18.04
CA ASN A 574 26.94 14.85 -18.01
C ASN A 574 26.65 16.32 -18.38
N SER A 575 25.40 16.71 -18.65
CA SER A 575 25.05 18.10 -18.94
C SER A 575 24.97 18.95 -17.67
N SER A 576 25.33 20.24 -17.76
CA SER A 576 25.51 21.16 -16.62
C SER A 576 24.32 21.29 -15.66
N ASN A 577 23.12 20.93 -16.12
CA ASN A 577 21.89 20.95 -15.31
C ASN A 577 21.78 19.76 -14.34
N TYR A 578 22.49 18.67 -14.60
CA TYR A 578 22.41 17.41 -13.83
C TYR A 578 23.77 16.97 -13.26
N THR A 579 24.87 17.64 -13.63
CA THR A 579 26.23 17.35 -13.15
C THR A 579 26.42 17.48 -11.63
N THR A 580 25.59 18.27 -10.93
CA THR A 580 25.59 18.37 -9.46
C THR A 580 25.01 17.13 -8.76
N ILE A 581 24.48 16.17 -9.53
CA ILE A 581 23.84 14.95 -9.02
C ILE A 581 24.73 13.70 -9.23
N LEU A 582 25.60 13.70 -10.25
CA LEU A 582 26.59 12.64 -10.49
C LEU A 582 27.74 12.58 -9.47
N ASP A 583 27.92 13.62 -8.64
CA ASP A 583 28.99 13.69 -7.64
C ASP A 583 28.68 12.93 -6.33
N MET A 584 27.60 12.13 -6.29
CA MET A 584 27.41 11.10 -5.27
C MET A 584 27.34 9.69 -5.87
N SER A 585 28.41 8.93 -5.58
CA SER A 585 28.63 7.52 -5.88
C SER A 585 29.04 7.24 -7.32
N GLY A 586 30.29 6.83 -7.54
CA GLY A 586 30.69 6.22 -8.82
C GLY A 586 30.03 4.86 -9.09
N GLU A 587 28.72 4.69 -8.80
CA GLU A 587 28.08 3.37 -8.65
C GLU A 587 26.63 3.26 -9.13
N LEU A 588 25.93 4.31 -9.59
CA LEU A 588 24.66 4.09 -10.32
C LEU A 588 24.99 3.62 -11.74
N ASP A 589 24.65 2.38 -12.06
CA ASP A 589 24.85 1.87 -13.40
C ASP A 589 23.91 2.59 -14.39
N ARG A 590 24.48 3.13 -15.48
CA ARG A 590 23.72 3.76 -16.57
C ARG A 590 22.68 2.80 -17.13
N SER A 591 22.93 1.48 -17.03
CA SER A 591 21.98 0.46 -17.45
C SER A 591 20.63 0.58 -16.73
N VAL A 592 20.60 1.01 -15.48
CA VAL A 592 19.35 1.16 -14.70
C VAL A 592 18.51 2.30 -15.27
N PHE A 593 19.16 3.42 -15.62
CA PHE A 593 18.49 4.56 -16.23
C PHE A 593 18.00 4.25 -17.65
N ILE A 594 18.79 3.50 -18.43
CA ILE A 594 18.41 3.02 -19.76
C ILE A 594 17.22 2.05 -19.66
N ASP A 595 17.21 1.14 -18.68
CA ASP A 595 16.09 0.24 -18.44
C ASP A 595 14.82 1.04 -18.11
N ALA A 596 14.91 2.03 -17.24
CA ALA A 596 13.77 2.89 -16.89
C ALA A 596 13.24 3.68 -18.11
N ALA A 597 14.12 4.21 -18.95
CA ALA A 597 13.73 4.88 -20.19
C ALA A 597 13.11 3.91 -21.21
N ALA A 598 13.63 2.69 -21.31
CA ALA A 598 13.05 1.64 -22.14
C ALA A 598 11.64 1.27 -21.67
N ILE A 599 11.41 1.17 -20.35
CA ILE A 599 10.07 0.95 -19.79
C ILE A 599 9.13 2.06 -20.25
N LEU A 600 9.51 3.33 -20.06
CA LEU A 600 8.65 4.45 -20.44
C LEU A 600 8.35 4.47 -21.95
N LEU A 601 9.34 4.14 -22.77
CA LEU A 601 9.14 3.96 -24.21
C LEU A 601 8.15 2.81 -24.51
N THR A 602 8.28 1.65 -23.84
CA THR A 602 7.34 0.53 -24.04
C THR A 602 5.92 0.81 -23.55
N THR A 603 5.74 1.57 -22.48
CA THR A 603 4.41 1.80 -21.88
C THR A 603 3.69 2.97 -22.54
N SER A 604 4.45 4.00 -22.92
CA SER A 604 3.91 5.30 -23.27
C SER A 604 4.25 5.77 -24.69
N VAL A 605 5.19 5.11 -25.38
CA VAL A 605 5.66 5.48 -26.73
C VAL A 605 5.80 4.24 -27.63
N ARG A 606 4.71 3.51 -27.83
CA ARG A 606 4.58 2.38 -28.78
C ARG A 606 4.23 2.88 -30.17
N GLY A 607 5.20 3.46 -30.86
CA GLY A 607 5.06 3.90 -32.25
C GLY A 607 5.03 2.76 -33.28
N ARG A 608 4.59 3.06 -34.51
CA ARG A 608 4.51 2.06 -35.61
C ARG A 608 5.82 1.33 -35.87
N GLY A 609 6.95 2.03 -35.95
CA GLY A 609 8.25 1.38 -36.17
C GLY A 609 8.71 0.45 -35.04
N MET A 610 8.23 0.65 -33.82
CA MET A 610 8.50 -0.26 -32.70
C MET A 610 7.59 -1.49 -32.73
N VAL A 611 6.35 -1.33 -33.21
CA VAL A 611 5.39 -2.43 -33.38
C VAL A 611 5.77 -3.31 -34.59
N ASP A 612 6.10 -2.69 -35.72
CA ASP A 612 6.25 -3.36 -37.03
C ASP A 612 7.63 -3.98 -37.27
N SER A 613 8.65 -3.62 -36.48
CA SER A 613 10.00 -4.20 -36.55
C SER A 613 10.10 -5.68 -36.10
N GLY A 614 8.97 -6.38 -36.01
CA GLY A 614 8.86 -7.78 -35.57
C GLY A 614 8.78 -7.97 -34.06
N TYR A 615 8.83 -6.87 -33.29
CA TYR A 615 8.78 -6.87 -31.83
C TYR A 615 7.42 -6.53 -31.22
N GLY A 616 6.47 -6.00 -32.00
CA GLY A 616 5.13 -5.60 -31.54
C GLY A 616 4.28 -6.74 -30.98
N ALA A 617 4.55 -8.00 -31.35
CA ALA A 617 3.87 -9.17 -30.81
C ALA A 617 4.11 -9.37 -29.31
N SER A 618 5.27 -8.94 -28.79
CA SER A 618 5.65 -9.00 -27.37
C SER A 618 5.25 -7.77 -26.55
N LEU A 619 4.84 -6.67 -27.20
CA LEU A 619 4.47 -5.39 -26.56
C LEU A 619 2.94 -5.12 -26.55
N GLY A 620 2.14 -6.12 -26.93
CA GLY A 620 0.67 -6.05 -26.87
C GLY A 620 -0.03 -5.61 -28.16
N GLY A 621 0.68 -5.52 -29.29
CA GLY A 621 0.07 -5.52 -30.64
C GLY A 621 -0.60 -4.23 -31.13
N GLU A 622 -0.65 -3.14 -30.34
CA GLU A 622 -1.26 -1.87 -30.77
C GLU A 622 -0.32 -0.67 -30.60
N VAL A 623 -0.44 0.28 -31.54
CA VAL A 623 0.27 1.55 -31.51
C VAL A 623 -0.37 2.45 -30.45
N PHE A 624 0.43 2.96 -29.53
CA PHE A 624 0.01 3.88 -28.48
C PHE A 624 1.10 4.91 -28.21
N VAL A 625 0.78 6.19 -28.33
CA VAL A 625 1.71 7.28 -27.99
C VAL A 625 0.97 8.26 -27.10
N ASP A 626 1.45 8.42 -25.86
CA ASP A 626 0.97 9.47 -24.97
C ASP A 626 1.23 10.83 -25.64
N PRO A 627 0.23 11.74 -25.70
CA PRO A 627 0.41 13.08 -26.25
C PRO A 627 1.63 13.84 -25.72
N ARG A 628 2.06 13.59 -24.49
CA ARG A 628 3.28 14.17 -23.89
C ARG A 628 4.55 13.81 -24.63
N TYR A 629 4.60 12.61 -25.20
CA TYR A 629 5.76 12.08 -25.92
C TYR A 629 5.53 12.05 -27.44
N ALA A 630 4.44 12.64 -27.94
CA ALA A 630 4.08 12.64 -29.36
C ALA A 630 5.12 13.35 -30.26
N SER A 631 5.96 14.18 -29.66
CA SER A 631 7.12 14.84 -30.26
C SER A 631 8.26 13.86 -30.61
N GLY A 632 8.34 12.71 -29.93
CA GLY A 632 9.48 11.79 -30.03
C GLY A 632 10.77 12.33 -29.39
N ARG A 633 10.71 13.43 -28.64
CA ARG A 633 11.86 14.02 -27.96
C ARG A 633 12.27 13.16 -26.76
N LEU A 634 13.49 12.65 -26.80
CA LEU A 634 14.03 11.82 -25.72
C LEU A 634 14.27 12.63 -24.45
N GLU A 635 14.50 13.94 -24.53
CA GLU A 635 14.68 14.80 -23.37
C GLU A 635 13.47 14.74 -22.45
N THR A 636 12.26 14.83 -23.00
CA THR A 636 11.01 14.73 -22.22
C THR A 636 10.90 13.38 -21.51
N ILE A 637 11.27 12.30 -22.19
CA ILE A 637 11.30 10.96 -21.60
C ILE A 637 12.36 10.86 -20.49
N LEU A 638 13.57 11.35 -20.74
CA LEU A 638 14.67 11.25 -19.79
C LEU A 638 14.44 12.16 -18.57
N ASP A 639 13.82 13.33 -18.75
CA ASP A 639 13.38 14.20 -17.66
C ASP A 639 12.35 13.49 -16.79
N ASP A 640 11.30 12.89 -17.35
CA ASP A 640 10.33 12.11 -16.57
C ASP A 640 10.96 10.88 -15.90
N VAL A 641 11.92 10.22 -16.57
CA VAL A 641 12.67 9.12 -15.95
C VAL A 641 13.45 9.65 -14.74
N PHE A 642 14.09 10.80 -14.87
CA PHE A 642 14.94 11.37 -13.84
C PHE A 642 14.13 11.91 -12.64
N LEU A 643 13.03 12.60 -12.93
CA LEU A 643 12.28 13.40 -11.97
C LEU A 643 11.14 12.62 -11.30
N SER A 644 10.42 11.78 -12.05
CA SER A 644 9.17 11.21 -11.57
C SER A 644 9.36 10.05 -10.58
N GLY A 645 8.43 9.98 -9.63
CA GLY A 645 8.35 8.92 -8.62
C GLY A 645 8.04 7.56 -9.23
N ARG A 646 8.70 6.53 -8.69
CA ARG A 646 8.56 5.11 -9.05
C ARG A 646 8.94 4.23 -7.86
N VAL A 647 8.74 2.92 -8.02
CA VAL A 647 9.36 1.94 -7.11
C VAL A 647 10.64 1.40 -7.73
N LEU A 648 11.73 1.44 -6.97
CA LEU A 648 13.02 0.84 -7.30
C LEU A 648 13.29 -0.37 -6.40
N TYR A 649 13.99 -1.36 -6.93
CA TYR A 649 14.27 -2.62 -6.24
C TYR A 649 15.76 -2.90 -6.21
N TYR A 650 16.33 -2.96 -5.01
CA TYR A 650 17.61 -3.64 -4.83
C TYR A 650 17.41 -5.14 -4.94
N TYR A 651 18.29 -5.84 -5.65
CA TYR A 651 18.20 -7.29 -5.73
C TYR A 651 19.50 -8.00 -5.38
N ASP A 652 19.35 -9.19 -4.79
CA ASP A 652 20.47 -10.08 -4.51
C ASP A 652 20.03 -11.55 -4.54
N HIS A 653 20.96 -12.44 -4.82
CA HIS A 653 20.70 -13.88 -4.86
C HIS A 653 21.20 -14.55 -3.59
N VAL A 654 20.32 -15.27 -2.91
CA VAL A 654 20.63 -15.94 -1.64
C VAL A 654 20.31 -17.42 -1.70
N SER A 655 21.09 -18.21 -0.98
CA SER A 655 20.79 -19.61 -0.70
C SER A 655 20.60 -19.77 0.81
N ILE A 656 19.42 -20.23 1.22
CA ILE A 656 19.06 -20.46 2.62
C ILE A 656 19.02 -21.98 2.84
N PRO A 657 19.96 -22.56 3.62
CA PRO A 657 19.93 -23.99 3.94
C PRO A 657 18.63 -24.40 4.64
N ALA A 658 18.32 -25.70 4.60
CA ALA A 658 17.14 -26.25 5.28
C ALA A 658 17.09 -25.86 6.78
N GLY A 659 16.03 -25.18 7.20
CA GLY A 659 15.83 -24.74 8.60
C GLY A 659 16.59 -23.49 9.03
N ASP A 660 17.50 -22.98 8.19
CA ASP A 660 18.30 -21.78 8.46
C ASP A 660 17.54 -20.50 8.06
N SER A 661 18.18 -19.35 8.28
CA SER A 661 17.62 -18.03 7.98
C SER A 661 18.66 -17.08 7.44
N VAL A 662 18.21 -16.10 6.64
CA VAL A 662 19.00 -14.94 6.18
C VAL A 662 18.39 -13.66 6.75
N THR A 663 19.23 -12.67 7.07
CA THR A 663 18.78 -11.34 7.49
C THR A 663 18.96 -10.33 6.36
N VAL A 664 17.89 -9.62 6.01
CA VAL A 664 17.95 -8.46 5.11
C VAL A 664 17.75 -7.21 5.93
N LYS A 665 18.58 -6.19 5.73
CA LYS A 665 18.48 -4.92 6.46
C LYS A 665 18.70 -3.74 5.53
N SER A 666 17.80 -2.78 5.57
CA SER A 666 17.90 -1.49 4.89
C SER A 666 18.02 -0.35 5.91
N VAL A 667 18.83 0.67 5.59
CA VAL A 667 19.02 1.87 6.42
C VAL A 667 19.08 3.13 5.56
N PHE A 668 18.28 4.14 5.91
CA PHE A 668 18.22 5.46 5.25
C PHE A 668 17.45 6.46 6.12
N HIS A 669 17.67 7.75 5.91
CA HIS A 669 16.75 8.76 6.44
C HIS A 669 15.45 8.73 5.63
N HIS A 670 14.34 9.15 6.24
CA HIS A 670 13.04 9.14 5.56
C HIS A 670 12.22 10.36 5.94
N GLY A 671 11.81 11.17 4.95
CA GLY A 671 10.98 12.36 5.20
C GLY A 671 9.52 12.01 5.55
N SER A 672 8.87 12.88 6.31
CA SER A 672 7.43 12.78 6.60
C SER A 672 6.55 13.22 5.41
N HIS A 673 5.25 12.90 5.47
CA HIS A 673 4.26 13.19 4.44
C HIS A 673 3.67 14.60 4.44
N ASP A 674 3.88 15.41 5.47
CA ASP A 674 3.45 16.82 5.43
C ASP A 674 4.59 17.64 4.84
N GLY A 675 4.39 18.26 3.67
CA GLY A 675 5.38 19.16 3.06
C GLY A 675 5.71 20.38 3.92
N ARG A 676 4.90 20.67 4.96
CA ARG A 676 5.25 21.61 6.02
C ARG A 676 6.29 21.04 7.00
N GLY A 677 6.68 19.79 6.92
CA GLY A 677 7.73 19.18 7.73
C GLY A 677 9.15 19.45 7.20
N LEU A 678 9.32 19.80 5.93
CA LEU A 678 10.64 20.13 5.37
C LEU A 678 11.04 21.60 5.56
N GLU A 679 10.06 22.52 5.56
CA GLU A 679 10.28 23.97 5.77
C GLU A 679 9.26 24.67 6.70
N GLY A 680 8.28 23.95 7.24
CA GLY A 680 7.22 24.52 8.07
C GLY A 680 7.54 24.45 9.58
N PRO A 681 6.55 24.84 10.40
CA PRO A 681 6.79 25.18 11.80
C PRO A 681 7.08 23.94 12.66
N GLU A 682 7.73 24.14 13.81
CA GLU A 682 8.15 23.04 14.72
C GLU A 682 7.00 22.14 15.20
N ASP A 683 5.75 22.65 15.15
CA ASP A 683 4.50 21.99 15.53
C ASP A 683 3.76 21.28 14.38
N ALA A 684 4.40 21.12 13.21
CA ALA A 684 3.83 20.38 12.09
C ALA A 684 3.62 18.88 12.44
N VAL A 685 2.52 18.32 11.94
CA VAL A 685 2.21 16.89 12.09
C VAL A 685 3.06 16.10 11.10
N LEU A 686 3.78 15.09 11.59
CA LEU A 686 4.64 14.22 10.78
C LEU A 686 3.94 12.89 10.55
N GLY A 687 3.44 12.65 9.34
CA GLY A 687 2.84 11.37 8.94
C GLY A 687 3.84 10.44 8.26
N PHE A 688 3.71 9.14 8.51
CA PHE A 688 4.50 8.08 7.88
C PHE A 688 3.60 6.92 7.46
N ASP A 689 3.64 6.53 6.18
CA ASP A 689 2.89 5.40 5.63
C ASP A 689 3.83 4.25 5.27
N PHE A 690 3.36 3.03 5.50
CA PHE A 690 4.07 1.81 5.14
C PHE A 690 3.11 0.66 4.94
N SER A 691 3.52 -0.33 4.15
CA SER A 691 2.72 -1.53 3.93
C SER A 691 3.37 -2.77 4.52
N PRO A 692 2.64 -3.65 5.21
CA PRO A 692 3.12 -4.97 5.61
C PRO A 692 3.48 -5.87 4.42
N ALA A 693 2.71 -5.83 3.32
CA ALA A 693 2.79 -6.81 2.25
C ALA A 693 2.44 -6.32 0.82
N LEU A 694 2.07 -5.05 0.61
CA LEU A 694 1.73 -4.51 -0.72
C LEU A 694 2.88 -4.74 -1.71
N GLY A 695 2.56 -5.33 -2.87
CA GLY A 695 3.54 -5.70 -3.90
C GLY A 695 4.46 -6.88 -3.54
N SER A 696 4.27 -7.51 -2.37
CA SER A 696 5.10 -8.62 -1.91
C SER A 696 4.52 -10.00 -2.19
N SER A 697 5.39 -10.96 -2.48
CA SER A 697 5.08 -12.39 -2.57
C SER A 697 5.06 -13.09 -1.21
N VAL A 698 5.49 -12.41 -0.15
CA VAL A 698 5.57 -12.94 1.22
C VAL A 698 4.87 -12.00 2.18
N VAL A 699 4.13 -12.57 3.12
CA VAL A 699 3.46 -11.83 4.20
C VAL A 699 4.21 -12.13 5.50
N PRO A 700 4.59 -11.11 6.29
CA PRO A 700 5.24 -11.35 7.57
C PRO A 700 4.31 -12.08 8.55
N GLU A 701 4.81 -13.11 9.22
CA GLU A 701 4.12 -13.76 10.34
C GLU A 701 4.01 -12.82 11.55
N GLN A 702 5.00 -11.93 11.67
CA GLN A 702 5.04 -10.88 12.68
C GLN A 702 5.63 -9.61 12.06
N PHE A 703 4.92 -8.49 12.24
CA PHE A 703 5.38 -7.18 11.83
C PHE A 703 5.36 -6.21 13.02
N GLN A 704 6.56 -5.83 13.49
CA GLN A 704 6.71 -4.84 14.56
C GLN A 704 7.14 -3.50 14.00
N VAL A 705 6.60 -2.43 14.57
CA VAL A 705 7.01 -1.05 14.32
C VAL A 705 7.57 -0.47 15.60
N GLN A 706 8.81 0.03 15.55
CA GLN A 706 9.50 0.62 16.69
C GLN A 706 9.71 2.10 16.43
N ILE A 707 9.28 2.93 17.36
CA ILE A 707 9.46 4.38 17.31
C ILE A 707 10.36 4.78 18.47
N ILE A 708 11.53 5.35 18.14
CA ILE A 708 12.47 5.89 19.12
C ILE A 708 12.33 7.42 19.07
N PRO A 709 11.58 8.02 20.00
CA PRO A 709 11.33 9.45 19.99
C PRO A 709 12.58 10.25 20.37
N ASP A 710 12.69 11.48 19.86
CA ASP A 710 13.71 12.45 20.27
C ASP A 710 13.37 13.17 21.59
N GLY A 711 12.18 12.88 22.15
CA GLY A 711 11.64 13.50 23.36
C GLY A 711 10.92 14.82 23.12
N SER A 712 10.82 15.30 21.88
CA SER A 712 10.10 16.53 21.51
C SER A 712 8.71 16.27 20.95
N ARG A 713 8.46 15.08 20.39
CA ARG A 713 7.20 14.70 19.74
C ARG A 713 6.64 13.39 20.29
N SER A 714 5.33 13.22 20.16
CA SER A 714 4.60 12.01 20.56
C SER A 714 3.74 11.49 19.41
N VAL A 715 3.41 10.19 19.42
CA VAL A 715 2.46 9.62 18.45
C VAL A 715 1.06 10.10 18.81
N ILE A 716 0.40 10.78 17.87
CA ILE A 716 -0.94 11.37 18.07
C ILE A 716 -2.05 10.58 17.35
N SER A 717 -1.71 9.82 16.32
CA SER A 717 -2.64 8.99 15.56
C SER A 717 -1.90 7.79 14.98
N THR A 718 -2.53 6.61 14.96
CA THR A 718 -1.98 5.41 14.34
C THR A 718 -3.06 4.34 14.23
N ASN A 719 -2.96 3.47 13.22
CA ASN A 719 -3.77 2.26 13.10
C ASN A 719 -3.04 0.99 13.58
N LEU A 720 -1.98 1.15 14.37
CA LEU A 720 -1.17 0.06 14.92
C LEU A 720 -1.60 -0.30 16.35
N GLU A 721 -1.39 -1.55 16.74
CA GLU A 721 -1.67 -2.03 18.09
C GLU A 721 -0.46 -1.79 19.01
N LEU A 722 -0.63 -1.11 20.14
CA LEU A 722 0.46 -0.86 21.08
C LEU A 722 0.89 -2.16 21.78
N LEU A 723 2.15 -2.58 21.59
CA LEU A 723 2.71 -3.76 22.22
C LEU A 723 3.48 -3.43 23.51
N GLN A 724 4.29 -2.37 23.47
CA GLN A 724 5.12 -1.96 24.59
C GLN A 724 5.40 -0.46 24.53
N ASP A 725 5.26 0.22 25.65
CA ASP A 725 5.71 1.60 25.85
C ASP A 725 6.79 1.64 26.94
N SER A 726 7.90 2.31 26.68
CA SER A 726 9.04 2.39 27.58
C SER A 726 9.87 3.65 27.35
N ASP A 727 10.68 4.03 28.35
CA ASP A 727 11.66 5.12 28.25
C ASP A 727 12.67 4.94 27.08
N HIS A 728 12.76 3.75 26.48
CA HIS A 728 13.69 3.40 25.41
C HIS A 728 13.04 3.34 24.02
N GLY A 729 11.73 3.61 23.91
CA GLY A 729 10.99 3.58 22.66
C GLY A 729 9.63 2.89 22.79
N ILE A 730 8.78 3.16 21.82
CA ILE A 730 7.43 2.61 21.70
C ILE A 730 7.45 1.52 20.64
N THR A 731 6.90 0.35 20.95
CA THR A 731 6.78 -0.77 20.01
C THR A 731 5.31 -1.05 19.77
N TYR A 732 4.96 -1.11 18.50
CA TYR A 732 3.64 -1.49 18.00
C TYR A 732 3.70 -2.80 17.23
N LEU A 733 2.56 -3.49 17.18
CA LEU A 733 2.27 -4.60 16.30
C LEU A 733 1.39 -4.10 15.16
N ALA A 734 1.79 -4.38 13.93
CA ALA A 734 1.00 -4.14 12.74
C ALA A 734 0.31 -5.43 12.32
N ASP A 735 -0.99 -5.38 11.99
CA ASP A 735 -1.68 -6.50 11.38
C ASP A 735 -1.15 -6.71 9.95
N PRO A 736 -0.54 -7.87 9.64
CA PRO A 736 -0.03 -8.15 8.30
C PRO A 736 -1.09 -8.15 7.18
N LYS A 737 -2.38 -8.18 7.54
CA LYS A 737 -3.51 -8.14 6.60
C LYS A 737 -3.94 -6.73 6.19
N ILE A 738 -3.55 -5.71 6.96
CA ILE A 738 -3.86 -4.33 6.62
C ILE A 738 -2.93 -3.89 5.49
N GLU A 739 -3.49 -3.33 4.43
CA GLU A 739 -2.68 -2.87 3.29
C GLU A 739 -1.85 -1.63 3.63
N ARG A 740 -2.47 -0.63 4.27
CA ARG A 740 -1.88 0.65 4.66
C ARG A 740 -1.77 0.78 6.17
N CYS A 741 -0.55 0.76 6.69
CA CYS A 741 -0.25 1.11 8.07
C CYS A 741 0.32 2.52 8.15
N PHE A 742 0.01 3.24 9.23
CA PHE A 742 0.56 4.58 9.43
C PHE A 742 0.66 4.97 10.90
N PHE A 743 1.46 6.00 11.16
CA PHE A 743 1.37 6.79 12.38
C PHE A 743 1.66 8.26 12.08
N GLU A 744 1.17 9.12 12.95
CA GLU A 744 1.38 10.58 12.94
C GLU A 744 2.01 11.02 14.26
N MET A 745 2.96 11.96 14.18
CA MET A 745 3.61 12.54 15.36
C MET A 745 3.46 14.05 15.42
N GLN A 746 3.33 14.60 16.63
CA GLN A 746 3.34 16.04 16.91
C GLN A 746 4.04 16.37 18.22
#